data_AF-A0A423VEP7-F1
#
_entry.id   AF-A0A423VEP7-F1
#
_cell.length_a   1.000
_cell.length_b   1.000
_cell.length_c   1.000
_cell.angle_alpha   90.00
_cell.angle_beta   90.00
_cell.angle_gamma   90.00
#
_symmetry.space_group_name_H-M   'P 1'
#
loop_
_entity.id
_entity.type
_entity.pdbx_description
1 polymer ?
#
loop_
_entity_poly.entity_id
_entity_poly.type
_entity_poly.pdbx_seq_one_letter_code
_entity_poly.pdbx_strand_id
1 'polypeptide(L)'
;MRTRTQTRMKPYGHDQQHQYKLLRLSCPTTPLSSRMYTTSSPLEQPLPKSPTSDGNQFEEAPEKVWSFDNFADAIIKEAKAGTPGPGAGKTTEPSELAPLLRAPRVSAFQNVRLLLMDLFRRTLKYSLLPEVTAEPTTVGPNHGTPCWKVTIALDELGISATGHGSAMLLAEVAASIQFDLMLRSPETHAKLETFPRTEITSENATDIIQAYCKMMSLPAEELRRVVKKTEEGAYESTMFSGERQLGKPVVSAVKDLAKGINPLTVAHGIATGHSDFWPAGLENPFQAKIVVGEDRLKQLQALTRAAEKYYFTTTPGPGSNGSSQGSHYKIDRKDEDHGEDQSASKDATRSEYEDLDSFFSGLPFPPSTLRMMILGASIRCLEPAIILAALGKHDIYRHLAHDEKYQDNHLNPYVMNTVHGDHSDLILLFQRLRKISQKDSESKDNVEVARRLAKFDPSSIRSVSAAAKDIERILISAGLVGYPEKESYIQLPGSEVQVRAQPYGGQLNMNSPKMEIVRHLLALGFGRNIAQYGYGTLVPGALPELRVGTQNVHIGSPLRSPMNVKQLKKALENGPFVVLSGTSENPDGRGLTAQYSSPISTWQAVLFGEELALRGKTEIPRQPGAAQLVLNGWLPVLVKSEVPGLPDAHVRHMILEARKVLQRAMRKAMLDYIKHSWTSVEFYQLLKELPIGASMEGKNQNTVKGEENDTVKG
;
A
#
# COMPACT_ATOMS: atom_id res chain seq x y z
N MET A 1 -45.08 57.67 9.37
CA MET A 1 -46.08 57.15 8.40
C MET A 1 -45.92 55.64 8.29
N ARG A 2 -47.02 54.91 8.46
CA ARG A 2 -47.19 53.44 8.31
C ARG A 2 -46.96 53.06 6.83
N THR A 3 -46.56 51.85 6.43
CA THR A 3 -47.33 50.58 6.56
C THR A 3 -46.50 49.31 6.30
N ARG A 4 -46.87 48.27 7.03
CA ARG A 4 -46.61 46.83 6.84
C ARG A 4 -47.13 46.30 5.50
N THR A 5 -46.55 45.21 5.00
CA THR A 5 -47.34 44.11 4.43
C THR A 5 -46.66 42.76 4.66
N GLN A 6 -47.36 41.89 5.40
CA GLN A 6 -47.10 40.46 5.52
C GLN A 6 -47.80 39.74 4.37
N THR A 7 -47.25 38.63 3.90
CA THR A 7 -48.07 37.59 3.26
C THR A 7 -47.58 36.21 3.68
N ARG A 8 -48.56 35.39 4.04
CA ARG A 8 -48.52 34.10 4.72
C ARG A 8 -49.11 33.10 3.74
N MET A 9 -48.47 31.95 3.50
CA MET A 9 -49.16 30.78 2.95
C MET A 9 -48.79 29.51 3.71
N LYS A 10 -49.83 28.69 3.87
CA LYS A 10 -50.01 27.56 4.79
C LYS A 10 -49.47 26.23 4.23
N PRO A 11 -49.31 25.21 5.10
CA PRO A 11 -48.83 23.88 4.72
C PRO A 11 -49.96 22.98 4.20
N TYR A 12 -49.63 22.04 3.33
CA TYR A 12 -50.47 20.88 3.00
C TYR A 12 -49.89 19.65 3.67
N GLY A 13 -50.69 19.00 4.52
CA GLY A 13 -50.55 17.60 4.86
C GLY A 13 -51.68 16.81 4.20
N HIS A 14 -51.39 15.55 3.85
CA HIS A 14 -52.34 14.47 4.05
C HIS A 14 -51.63 13.12 4.01
N ASP A 15 -51.96 12.31 5.01
CA ASP A 15 -51.74 10.88 5.15
C ASP A 15 -52.21 10.06 3.94
N GLN A 16 -51.59 8.90 3.71
CA GLN A 16 -52.28 7.61 3.90
C GLN A 16 -51.34 6.39 3.76
N GLN A 17 -51.64 5.42 4.61
CA GLN A 17 -51.10 4.06 4.74
C GLN A 17 -51.44 3.21 3.50
N HIS A 18 -50.60 2.20 3.18
CA HIS A 18 -51.00 0.78 3.17
C HIS A 18 -49.84 -0.16 2.83
N GLN A 19 -49.93 -1.36 3.42
CA GLN A 19 -48.99 -2.48 3.42
C GLN A 19 -49.17 -3.44 2.22
N TYR A 20 -48.15 -4.31 2.08
CA TYR A 20 -48.17 -5.73 1.65
C TYR A 20 -47.91 -6.16 0.18
N LYS A 21 -46.84 -6.99 0.07
CA LYS A 21 -46.69 -8.28 -0.67
C LYS A 21 -46.85 -8.31 -2.21
N LEU A 22 -45.80 -8.80 -2.91
CA LEU A 22 -45.71 -10.19 -3.45
C LEU A 22 -44.48 -10.43 -4.33
N LEU A 23 -43.90 -11.62 -4.16
CA LEU A 23 -42.93 -12.31 -5.02
C LEU A 23 -43.40 -12.43 -6.47
N ARG A 24 -42.48 -12.33 -7.44
CA ARG A 24 -42.47 -13.21 -8.63
C ARG A 24 -41.06 -13.55 -9.10
N LEU A 25 -40.84 -14.86 -9.21
CA LEU A 25 -39.81 -15.55 -9.97
C LEU A 25 -40.03 -15.34 -11.47
N SER A 26 -38.96 -15.25 -12.25
CA SER A 26 -38.98 -15.60 -13.68
C SER A 26 -37.63 -16.15 -14.11
N CYS A 27 -37.65 -17.39 -14.60
CA CYS A 27 -36.60 -18.06 -15.37
C CYS A 27 -36.22 -17.27 -16.63
N PRO A 28 -35.11 -17.64 -17.28
CA PRO A 28 -35.30 -18.23 -18.61
C PRO A 28 -34.37 -19.42 -18.95
N THR A 29 -35.03 -20.47 -19.44
CA THR A 29 -34.74 -21.30 -20.62
C THR A 29 -33.40 -21.17 -21.34
N THR A 30 -32.70 -22.31 -21.37
CA THR A 30 -31.76 -22.76 -22.42
C THR A 30 -32.39 -22.84 -23.82
N PRO A 31 -31.54 -22.85 -24.87
CA PRO A 31 -31.75 -23.78 -25.97
C PRO A 31 -30.55 -24.69 -26.23
N LEU A 32 -30.90 -25.93 -26.58
CA LEU A 32 -30.06 -27.01 -27.08
C LEU A 32 -29.39 -26.66 -28.41
N SER A 33 -28.18 -27.16 -28.62
CA SER A 33 -27.73 -27.59 -29.95
C SER A 33 -26.88 -28.85 -29.84
N SER A 34 -27.34 -29.86 -30.54
CA SER A 34 -26.83 -31.21 -30.66
C SER A 34 -25.79 -31.31 -31.78
N ARG A 35 -24.77 -32.16 -31.59
CA ARG A 35 -24.21 -32.98 -32.67
C ARG A 35 -23.47 -34.20 -32.12
N MET A 36 -23.90 -35.35 -32.62
CA MET A 36 -23.36 -36.70 -32.45
C MET A 36 -22.02 -36.87 -33.20
N TYR A 37 -21.11 -37.71 -32.72
CA TYR A 37 -20.98 -39.11 -33.17
C TYR A 37 -19.82 -39.89 -32.48
N THR A 38 -20.12 -41.19 -32.29
CA THR A 38 -19.27 -42.40 -32.29
C THR A 38 -18.29 -42.74 -31.15
N THR A 39 -18.79 -43.62 -30.27
CA THR A 39 -18.31 -45.00 -29.99
C THR A 39 -16.81 -45.29 -29.88
N SER A 40 -16.35 -45.67 -28.69
CA SER A 40 -15.78 -47.01 -28.40
C SER A 40 -15.50 -47.15 -26.89
N SER A 41 -16.08 -48.17 -26.27
CA SER A 41 -15.61 -48.74 -25.00
C SER A 41 -14.30 -49.50 -25.24
N PRO A 42 -13.45 -49.67 -24.22
CA PRO A 42 -13.60 -50.91 -23.47
C PRO A 42 -13.21 -50.87 -21.98
N LEU A 43 -13.70 -51.92 -21.31
CA LEU A 43 -13.06 -52.65 -20.20
C LEU A 43 -13.06 -52.06 -18.78
N GLU A 44 -13.82 -52.76 -17.96
CA GLU A 44 -13.87 -52.77 -16.50
C GLU A 44 -12.49 -52.94 -15.86
N GLN A 45 -12.21 -52.12 -14.85
CA GLN A 45 -11.42 -52.53 -13.69
C GLN A 45 -12.09 -51.98 -12.42
N PRO A 46 -12.29 -52.80 -11.37
CA PRO A 46 -12.86 -52.35 -10.11
C PRO A 46 -11.81 -51.56 -9.32
N LEU A 47 -12.11 -50.29 -9.03
CA LEU A 47 -11.36 -49.46 -8.09
C LEU A 47 -11.40 -50.08 -6.68
N PRO A 48 -10.27 -50.04 -5.94
CA PRO A 48 -10.23 -50.51 -4.56
C PRO A 48 -11.06 -49.58 -3.67
N LYS A 49 -11.90 -50.18 -2.82
CA LYS A 49 -12.67 -49.50 -1.79
C LYS A 49 -11.72 -48.66 -0.94
N SER A 50 -12.00 -47.37 -0.86
CA SER A 50 -11.43 -46.45 0.12
C SER A 50 -11.63 -47.01 1.53
N PRO A 51 -10.64 -46.87 2.44
CA PRO A 51 -10.84 -47.25 3.82
C PRO A 51 -11.90 -46.33 4.43
N THR A 52 -12.99 -46.93 4.87
CA THR A 52 -13.94 -46.35 5.82
C THR A 52 -13.16 -45.73 6.96
N SER A 53 -13.26 -44.42 7.08
CA SER A 53 -12.86 -43.65 8.25
C SER A 53 -13.64 -44.19 9.45
N ASP A 54 -13.02 -45.09 10.21
CA ASP A 54 -13.52 -45.52 11.52
C ASP A 54 -13.71 -44.29 12.40
N GLY A 55 -14.98 -43.96 12.63
CA GLY A 55 -15.39 -42.97 13.59
C GLY A 55 -15.10 -43.46 14.99
N ASN A 56 -13.89 -43.20 15.48
CA ASN A 56 -13.60 -43.19 16.91
C ASN A 56 -14.35 -42.02 17.57
N GLN A 57 -15.64 -42.23 17.84
CA GLN A 57 -16.36 -41.47 18.85
C GLN A 57 -15.82 -41.91 20.21
N PHE A 58 -14.74 -41.27 20.67
CA PHE A 58 -14.47 -41.23 22.10
C PHE A 58 -15.59 -40.41 22.73
N GLU A 59 -16.43 -41.04 23.56
CA GLU A 59 -17.29 -40.33 24.49
C GLU A 59 -16.39 -39.46 25.39
N GLU A 60 -16.27 -38.17 25.04
CA GLU A 60 -15.64 -37.16 25.91
C GLU A 60 -16.48 -37.12 27.20
N ALA A 61 -15.91 -37.60 28.30
CA ALA A 61 -16.53 -37.45 29.62
C ALA A 61 -16.89 -35.97 29.83
N PRO A 62 -18.10 -35.65 30.33
CA PRO A 62 -18.54 -34.26 30.44
C PRO A 62 -17.55 -33.47 31.29
N GLU A 63 -16.91 -32.48 30.65
CA GLU A 63 -15.98 -31.59 31.34
C GLU A 63 -16.70 -30.96 32.54
N LYS A 64 -16.21 -31.24 33.75
CA LYS A 64 -16.74 -30.63 34.96
C LYS A 64 -16.59 -29.12 34.83
N VAL A 65 -17.69 -28.37 34.86
CA VAL A 65 -17.68 -26.90 34.84
C VAL A 65 -17.24 -26.42 36.22
N TRP A 66 -16.12 -25.70 36.27
CA TRP A 66 -15.62 -25.10 37.52
C TRP A 66 -16.23 -23.71 37.69
N SER A 67 -16.82 -23.42 38.86
CA SER A 67 -17.16 -22.04 39.24
C SER A 67 -15.89 -21.27 39.58
N PHE A 68 -15.95 -19.93 39.49
CA PHE A 68 -14.87 -19.04 39.89
C PHE A 68 -14.42 -19.31 41.32
N ASP A 69 -15.37 -19.51 42.25
CA ASP A 69 -15.07 -19.71 43.67
C ASP A 69 -14.32 -21.02 43.92
N ASN A 70 -14.75 -22.13 43.30
CA ASN A 70 -14.05 -23.42 43.41
C ASN A 70 -12.62 -23.35 42.84
N PHE A 71 -12.44 -22.52 41.82
CA PHE A 71 -11.15 -22.31 41.17
C PHE A 71 -10.24 -21.41 42.01
N ALA A 72 -10.76 -20.30 42.53
CA ALA A 72 -10.05 -19.42 43.44
C ALA A 72 -9.63 -20.18 44.71
N ASP A 73 -10.51 -21.02 45.26
CA ASP A 73 -10.20 -21.89 46.38
C ASP A 73 -9.10 -22.90 46.05
N ALA A 74 -9.07 -23.45 44.84
CA ALA A 74 -7.99 -24.34 44.41
C ALA A 74 -6.64 -23.62 44.29
N ILE A 75 -6.60 -22.42 43.70
CA ILE A 75 -5.39 -21.60 43.64
C ILE A 75 -4.94 -21.20 45.05
N ILE A 76 -5.85 -20.74 45.90
CA ILE A 76 -5.54 -20.37 47.29
C ILE A 76 -5.04 -21.59 48.07
N LYS A 77 -5.64 -22.76 47.86
CA LYS A 77 -5.21 -24.01 48.50
C LYS A 77 -3.83 -24.45 48.03
N GLU A 78 -3.51 -24.35 46.74
CA GLU A 78 -2.17 -24.62 46.21
C GLU A 78 -1.13 -23.61 46.71
N ALA A 79 -1.46 -22.30 46.70
CA ALA A 79 -0.57 -21.26 47.21
C ALA A 79 -0.26 -21.45 48.70
N LYS A 80 -1.25 -21.86 49.50
CA LYS A 80 -1.07 -22.21 50.92
C LYS A 80 -0.25 -23.49 51.12
N ALA A 81 -0.38 -24.47 50.22
CA ALA A 81 0.39 -25.72 50.29
C ALA A 81 1.88 -25.52 49.93
N GLY A 82 2.22 -24.45 49.19
CA GLY A 82 3.59 -24.14 48.78
C GLY A 82 4.38 -23.22 49.69
N THR A 83 3.82 -22.76 50.82
CA THR A 83 4.56 -21.94 51.78
C THR A 83 5.31 -22.86 52.76
N PRO A 84 6.65 -22.94 52.74
CA PRO A 84 7.38 -23.73 53.73
C PRO A 84 7.10 -23.14 55.13
N GLY A 85 6.71 -24.00 56.06
CA GLY A 85 6.39 -23.60 57.43
C GLY A 85 7.56 -22.83 58.06
N PRO A 86 7.29 -21.81 58.89
CA PRO A 86 8.34 -21.02 59.52
C PRO A 86 9.16 -21.91 60.44
N GLY A 87 10.38 -22.26 60.00
CA GLY A 87 11.43 -22.71 60.89
C GLY A 87 11.66 -21.62 61.93
N ALA A 88 11.50 -21.98 63.21
CA ALA A 88 11.59 -21.10 64.35
C ALA A 88 12.92 -20.32 64.37
N GLY A 89 12.87 -19.06 63.94
CA GLY A 89 13.93 -18.07 64.06
C GLY A 89 13.31 -16.76 64.52
N LYS A 90 13.80 -16.24 65.65
CA LYS A 90 13.25 -15.10 66.40
C LYS A 90 12.84 -13.91 65.53
N THR A 91 11.61 -13.48 65.75
CA THR A 91 10.96 -12.27 65.26
C THR A 91 11.76 -11.01 65.60
N THR A 92 12.13 -10.26 64.57
CA THR A 92 12.37 -8.81 64.64
C THR A 92 11.25 -8.18 63.83
N GLU A 93 10.45 -7.31 64.44
CA GLU A 93 9.30 -6.64 63.81
C GLU A 93 9.75 -5.82 62.59
N PRO A 94 9.10 -5.95 61.41
CA PRO A 94 9.25 -4.98 60.35
C PRO A 94 8.23 -3.85 60.50
N SER A 95 8.78 -2.64 60.47
CA SER A 95 8.10 -1.34 60.41
C SER A 95 6.95 -1.29 59.40
N GLU A 96 5.91 -0.54 59.77
CA GLU A 96 4.70 -0.24 59.02
C GLU A 96 4.91 -0.10 57.50
N LEU A 97 4.36 -1.06 56.76
CA LEU A 97 4.22 -0.99 55.31
C LEU A 97 3.04 -0.10 54.92
N ALA A 98 3.30 0.77 53.95
CA ALA A 98 2.35 1.65 53.28
C ALA A 98 1.05 0.93 52.83
N PRO A 99 -0.05 1.67 52.59
CA PRO A 99 -1.35 1.07 52.32
C PRO A 99 -1.28 0.13 51.11
N LEU A 100 -1.54 -1.16 51.36
CA LEU A 100 -1.76 -2.18 50.34
C LEU A 100 -2.76 -1.62 49.31
N LEU A 101 -2.27 -1.32 48.11
CA LEU A 101 -3.08 -1.16 46.91
C LEU A 101 -4.06 -2.32 46.89
N ARG A 102 -5.37 -2.01 47.02
CA ARG A 102 -6.44 -3.02 46.98
C ARG A 102 -6.18 -3.93 45.79
N ALA A 103 -5.93 -5.22 46.06
CA ALA A 103 -5.75 -6.21 45.02
C ALA A 103 -6.92 -6.07 44.02
N PRO A 104 -6.65 -5.79 42.74
CA PRO A 104 -7.70 -5.60 41.76
C PRO A 104 -8.58 -6.86 41.74
N ARG A 105 -9.90 -6.67 41.88
CA ARG A 105 -10.85 -7.78 41.97
C ARG A 105 -10.77 -8.61 40.68
N VAL A 106 -10.21 -9.82 40.80
CA VAL A 106 -10.19 -10.87 39.75
C VAL A 106 -11.61 -11.30 39.33
N SER A 107 -12.64 -10.87 40.07
CA SER A 107 -14.07 -11.11 39.79
C SER A 107 -14.61 -10.44 38.51
N ALA A 108 -13.78 -9.70 37.76
CA ALA A 108 -14.19 -9.08 36.50
C ALA A 108 -14.25 -10.07 35.32
N PHE A 109 -13.63 -11.25 35.45
CA PHE A 109 -13.66 -12.27 34.40
C PHE A 109 -14.90 -13.17 34.55
N GLN A 110 -15.81 -13.11 33.56
CA GLN A 110 -17.01 -13.96 33.54
C GLN A 110 -16.68 -15.45 33.43
N ASN A 111 -15.51 -15.81 32.86
CA ASN A 111 -15.03 -17.18 32.79
C ASN A 111 -13.50 -17.22 32.84
N VAL A 112 -12.94 -17.76 33.92
CA VAL A 112 -11.49 -17.86 34.13
C VAL A 112 -10.81 -18.69 33.03
N ARG A 113 -11.52 -19.65 32.44
CA ARG A 113 -11.03 -20.46 31.32
C ARG A 113 -10.83 -19.67 30.02
N LEU A 114 -11.30 -18.42 29.95
CA LEU A 114 -11.16 -17.57 28.77
C LEU A 114 -10.14 -16.44 28.97
N LEU A 115 -9.46 -16.40 30.12
CA LEU A 115 -8.54 -15.33 30.47
C LEU A 115 -7.42 -15.18 29.43
N LEU A 116 -6.82 -16.29 29.00
CA LEU A 116 -5.78 -16.28 27.97
C LEU A 116 -6.29 -15.69 26.65
N MET A 117 -7.50 -16.06 26.21
CA MET A 117 -8.11 -15.48 25.00
C MET A 117 -8.27 -13.97 25.11
N ASP A 118 -8.73 -13.48 26.27
CA ASP A 118 -8.92 -12.05 26.50
C ASP A 118 -7.59 -11.28 26.52
N LEU A 119 -6.52 -11.92 27.00
CA LEU A 119 -5.16 -11.37 26.91
C LEU A 119 -4.71 -11.25 25.45
N PHE A 120 -4.83 -12.33 24.65
CA PHE A 120 -4.53 -12.29 23.22
C PHE A 120 -5.32 -11.19 22.51
N ARG A 121 -6.64 -11.11 22.73
CA ARG A 121 -7.49 -10.06 22.15
C ARG A 121 -7.03 -8.66 22.56
N ARG A 122 -6.54 -8.48 23.79
CA ARG A 122 -6.08 -7.18 24.28
C ARG A 122 -4.74 -6.79 23.67
N THR A 123 -3.76 -7.70 23.62
CA THR A 123 -2.43 -7.42 23.05
C THR A 123 -2.49 -7.29 21.52
N LEU A 124 -3.35 -8.06 20.84
CA LEU A 124 -3.53 -7.99 19.40
C LEU A 124 -4.11 -6.66 18.92
N LYS A 125 -4.80 -5.90 19.78
CA LYS A 125 -5.20 -4.53 19.45
C LYS A 125 -4.00 -3.61 19.21
N TYR A 126 -2.81 -3.98 19.70
CA TYR A 126 -1.56 -3.25 19.57
C TYR A 126 -0.57 -3.97 18.65
N SER A 127 -1.04 -4.88 17.79
CA SER A 127 -0.19 -5.71 16.92
C SER A 127 0.80 -6.59 17.68
N LEU A 128 0.50 -6.97 18.92
CA LEU A 128 1.39 -7.77 19.76
C LEU A 128 0.80 -9.16 20.01
N LEU A 129 1.64 -10.18 19.85
CA LEU A 129 1.26 -11.58 20.02
C LEU A 129 2.06 -12.21 21.15
N PRO A 130 1.43 -12.57 22.28
CA PRO A 130 2.13 -13.21 23.38
C PRO A 130 2.55 -14.64 22.99
N GLU A 131 3.77 -15.01 23.35
CA GLU A 131 4.27 -16.37 23.24
C GLU A 131 3.86 -17.15 24.49
N VAL A 132 3.25 -18.32 24.29
CA VAL A 132 2.82 -19.21 25.36
C VAL A 132 3.58 -20.51 25.26
N THR A 133 4.37 -20.83 26.27
CA THR A 133 5.07 -22.11 26.38
C THR A 133 4.58 -22.86 27.61
N ALA A 134 4.45 -24.18 27.49
CA ALA A 134 4.04 -25.06 28.56
C ALA A 134 5.02 -26.22 28.64
N GLU A 135 5.55 -26.48 29.82
CA GLU A 135 6.48 -27.58 30.06
C GLU A 135 6.09 -28.32 31.35
N PRO A 136 6.15 -29.67 31.36
CA PRO A 136 6.05 -30.42 32.60
C PRO A 136 7.27 -30.10 33.48
N THR A 137 7.04 -29.91 34.78
CA THR A 137 8.08 -29.60 35.76
C THR A 137 7.94 -30.47 37.00
N THR A 138 9.07 -30.83 37.59
CA THR A 138 9.14 -31.53 38.89
C THR A 138 9.22 -30.55 40.07
N VAL A 139 9.28 -29.25 39.81
CA VAL A 139 9.34 -28.20 40.83
C VAL A 139 7.93 -27.95 41.36
N GLY A 140 7.44 -28.89 42.15
CA GLY A 140 6.25 -28.75 42.97
C GLY A 140 6.63 -28.59 44.45
N PRO A 141 5.77 -27.97 45.29
CA PRO A 141 6.01 -27.85 46.72
C PRO A 141 6.08 -29.21 47.44
N ASN A 142 5.54 -30.26 46.81
CA ASN A 142 5.71 -31.64 47.21
C ASN A 142 6.62 -32.32 46.19
N HIS A 143 7.87 -32.59 46.56
CA HIS A 143 8.85 -33.32 45.77
C HIS A 143 8.26 -34.68 45.29
N GLY A 144 7.65 -34.71 44.10
CA GLY A 144 7.11 -35.94 43.51
C GLY A 144 5.77 -35.84 42.78
N THR A 145 4.97 -34.79 42.96
CA THR A 145 3.75 -34.62 42.14
C THR A 145 4.09 -33.93 40.82
N PRO A 146 3.65 -34.45 39.66
CA PRO A 146 3.85 -33.79 38.38
C PRO A 146 3.18 -32.42 38.43
N CYS A 147 3.97 -31.37 38.17
CA CYS A 147 3.49 -30.01 38.07
C CYS A 147 3.69 -29.52 36.65
N TRP A 148 2.94 -28.49 36.30
CA TRP A 148 3.04 -27.80 35.03
C TRP A 148 3.58 -26.41 35.25
N LYS A 149 4.45 -25.97 34.34
CA LYS A 149 4.91 -24.59 34.26
C LYS A 149 4.44 -24.02 32.93
N VAL A 150 3.67 -22.95 32.99
CA VAL A 150 3.23 -22.20 31.80
C VAL A 150 3.83 -20.82 31.86
N THR A 151 4.48 -20.40 30.78
CA THR A 151 5.07 -19.07 30.64
C THR A 151 4.35 -18.32 29.53
N ILE A 152 3.93 -17.09 29.81
CA ILE A 152 3.38 -16.16 28.83
C ILE A 152 4.37 -15.00 28.74
N ALA A 153 4.98 -14.83 27.58
CA ALA A 153 5.99 -13.81 27.32
C ALA A 153 5.54 -12.85 26.23
N LEU A 154 5.97 -11.59 26.34
CA LEU A 154 5.83 -10.59 25.30
C LEU A 154 7.08 -9.73 25.30
N ASP A 155 8.04 -10.17 24.50
CA ASP A 155 9.42 -9.66 24.48
C ASP A 155 9.48 -8.19 24.09
N GLU A 156 8.57 -7.72 23.23
CA GLU A 156 8.49 -6.32 22.79
C GLU A 156 8.21 -5.36 23.95
N LEU A 157 7.56 -5.83 25.03
CA LEU A 157 7.34 -5.07 26.24
C LEU A 157 8.37 -5.40 27.35
N GLY A 158 9.14 -6.46 27.17
CA GLY A 158 10.06 -7.01 28.16
C GLY A 158 9.33 -7.61 29.37
N ILE A 159 8.14 -8.18 29.17
CA ILE A 159 7.35 -8.81 30.24
C ILE A 159 7.26 -10.32 30.01
N SER A 160 7.35 -11.08 31.10
CA SER A 160 7.16 -12.53 31.11
C SER A 160 6.55 -12.94 32.45
N ALA A 161 5.51 -13.75 32.39
CA ALA A 161 4.78 -14.24 33.55
C ALA A 161 4.79 -15.77 33.55
N THR A 162 5.04 -16.37 34.70
CA THR A 162 5.15 -17.83 34.83
C THR A 162 4.21 -18.35 35.92
N GLY A 163 3.25 -19.17 35.51
CA GLY A 163 2.35 -19.88 36.40
C GLY A 163 2.81 -21.31 36.63
N HIS A 164 2.63 -21.79 37.86
CA HIS A 164 2.83 -23.19 38.24
C HIS A 164 1.51 -23.76 38.75
N GLY A 165 1.25 -25.04 38.51
CA GLY A 165 0.05 -25.71 39.02
C GLY A 165 0.13 -27.23 38.89
N SER A 166 -0.66 -27.95 39.68
CA SER A 166 -0.76 -29.43 39.58
C SER A 166 -1.35 -29.93 38.26
N ALA A 167 -2.01 -29.05 37.51
CA ALA A 167 -2.52 -29.31 36.17
C ALA A 167 -2.17 -28.14 35.23
N MET A 168 -2.02 -28.42 33.93
CA MET A 168 -1.68 -27.42 32.92
C MET A 168 -2.68 -26.24 32.92
N LEU A 169 -3.97 -26.52 33.12
CA LEU A 169 -5.00 -25.47 33.21
C LEU A 169 -4.77 -24.50 34.38
N LEU A 170 -4.38 -25.02 35.56
CA LEU A 170 -4.10 -24.20 36.73
C LEU A 170 -2.86 -23.34 36.48
N ALA A 171 -1.81 -23.92 35.91
CA ALA A 171 -0.60 -23.21 35.54
C ALA A 171 -0.87 -22.11 34.49
N GLU A 172 -1.65 -22.40 33.44
CA GLU A 172 -2.02 -21.46 32.37
C GLU A 172 -2.81 -20.27 32.91
N VAL A 173 -3.78 -20.53 33.79
CA VAL A 173 -4.55 -19.46 34.41
C VAL A 173 -3.68 -18.64 35.36
N ALA A 174 -2.84 -19.28 36.19
CA ALA A 174 -1.94 -18.58 37.10
C ALA A 174 -0.99 -17.64 36.32
N ALA A 175 -0.42 -18.13 35.21
CA ALA A 175 0.40 -17.34 34.31
C ALA A 175 -0.39 -16.17 33.70
N SER A 176 -1.62 -16.44 33.26
CA SER A 176 -2.50 -15.43 32.67
C SER A 176 -2.89 -14.32 33.66
N ILE A 177 -3.16 -14.65 34.93
CA ILE A 177 -3.46 -13.65 35.97
C ILE A 177 -2.23 -12.76 36.21
N GLN A 178 -1.05 -13.36 36.36
CA GLN A 178 0.19 -12.60 36.54
C GLN A 178 0.48 -11.70 35.34
N PHE A 179 0.31 -12.23 34.12
CA PHE A 179 0.51 -11.48 32.89
C PHE A 179 -0.47 -10.29 32.76
N ASP A 180 -1.75 -10.50 33.11
CA ASP A 180 -2.76 -9.43 33.13
C ASP A 180 -2.36 -8.31 34.10
N LEU A 181 -1.83 -8.64 35.27
CA LEU A 181 -1.33 -7.66 36.24
C LEU A 181 -0.14 -6.86 35.69
N MET A 182 0.81 -7.54 35.01
CA MET A 182 1.96 -6.88 34.38
C MET A 182 1.53 -5.95 33.24
N LEU A 183 0.58 -6.36 32.40
CA LEU A 183 0.02 -5.54 31.33
C LEU A 183 -0.70 -4.29 31.85
N ARG A 184 -1.34 -4.38 33.01
CA ARG A 184 -2.05 -3.25 33.66
C ARG A 184 -1.13 -2.31 34.43
N SER A 185 0.16 -2.64 34.58
CA SER A 185 1.09 -1.72 35.22
C SER A 185 1.19 -0.42 34.41
N PRO A 186 1.32 0.76 35.06
CA PRO A 186 1.36 2.04 34.36
C PRO A 186 2.47 2.12 33.30
N GLU A 187 3.64 1.53 33.60
CA GLU A 187 4.79 1.51 32.70
C GLU A 187 4.50 0.70 31.43
N THR A 188 4.00 -0.53 31.58
CA THR A 188 3.66 -1.39 30.44
C THR A 188 2.50 -0.81 29.64
N HIS A 189 1.51 -0.22 30.30
CA HIS A 189 0.40 0.44 29.61
C HIS A 189 0.86 1.64 28.81
N ALA A 190 1.75 2.47 29.36
CA ALA A 190 2.36 3.58 28.62
C ALA A 190 3.15 3.09 27.40
N LYS A 191 3.91 1.98 27.53
CA LYS A 191 4.59 1.35 26.39
C LYS A 191 3.61 0.81 25.36
N LEU A 192 2.53 0.12 25.76
CA LEU A 192 1.51 -0.39 24.85
C LEU A 192 0.91 0.71 23.96
N GLU A 193 0.60 1.87 24.54
CA GLU A 193 0.06 3.02 23.78
C GLU A 193 1.07 3.62 22.79
N THR A 194 2.33 3.17 22.77
CA THR A 194 3.30 3.54 21.72
C THR A 194 3.19 2.67 20.46
N PHE A 195 2.62 1.46 20.57
CA PHE A 195 2.51 0.52 19.46
C PHE A 195 1.35 0.86 18.51
N PRO A 196 1.47 0.55 17.22
CA PRO A 196 0.40 0.77 16.25
C PRO A 196 -0.80 -0.14 16.58
N ARG A 197 -1.99 0.43 16.46
CA ARG A 197 -3.22 -0.33 16.68
C ARG A 197 -3.60 -1.14 15.44
N THR A 198 -4.01 -2.39 15.65
CA THR A 198 -4.53 -3.27 14.60
C THR A 198 -5.93 -3.76 14.92
N GLU A 199 -6.77 -3.81 13.90
CA GLU A 199 -8.16 -4.27 14.00
C GLU A 199 -8.27 -5.77 13.73
N ILE A 200 -7.36 -6.61 14.24
CA ILE A 200 -7.48 -8.06 14.11
C ILE A 200 -8.44 -8.56 15.18
N THR A 201 -9.59 -9.08 14.74
CA THR A 201 -10.61 -9.68 15.60
C THR A 201 -10.76 -11.17 15.30
N SER A 202 -11.45 -11.89 16.17
CA SER A 202 -11.79 -13.29 15.91
C SER A 202 -12.70 -13.45 14.69
N GLU A 203 -13.50 -12.43 14.35
CA GLU A 203 -14.37 -12.49 13.17
C GLU A 203 -13.56 -12.35 11.88
N ASN A 204 -12.67 -11.36 11.78
CA ASN A 204 -11.95 -11.09 10.54
C ASN A 204 -10.67 -11.93 10.35
N ALA A 205 -10.17 -12.61 11.40
CA ALA A 205 -8.98 -13.44 11.29
C ALA A 205 -9.09 -14.50 10.17
N THR A 206 -10.27 -15.12 10.03
CA THR A 206 -10.51 -16.10 8.96
C THR A 206 -10.48 -15.44 7.58
N ASP A 207 -11.01 -14.22 7.44
CA ASP A 207 -11.02 -13.48 6.18
C ASP A 207 -9.60 -13.07 5.77
N ILE A 208 -8.75 -12.68 6.74
CA ILE A 208 -7.32 -12.39 6.52
C ILE A 208 -6.61 -13.65 5.99
N ILE A 209 -6.86 -14.80 6.60
CA ILE A 209 -6.23 -16.07 6.19
C ILE A 209 -6.70 -16.50 4.80
N GLN A 210 -7.99 -16.36 4.49
CA GLN A 210 -8.53 -16.60 3.16
C GLN A 210 -7.93 -15.64 2.12
N ALA A 211 -7.78 -14.36 2.47
CA ALA A 211 -7.15 -13.36 1.63
C ALA A 211 -5.68 -13.72 1.32
N TYR A 212 -4.95 -14.18 2.33
CA TYR A 212 -3.59 -14.69 2.19
C TYR A 212 -3.52 -15.91 1.27
N CYS A 213 -4.39 -16.91 1.48
CA CYS A 213 -4.43 -18.08 0.60
C CYS A 213 -4.70 -17.67 -0.86
N LYS A 214 -5.67 -16.79 -1.10
CA LYS A 214 -5.95 -16.26 -2.45
C LYS A 214 -4.77 -15.49 -3.06
N MET A 215 -4.07 -14.71 -2.24
CA MET A 215 -2.90 -13.95 -2.68
C MET A 215 -1.74 -14.88 -3.08
N MET A 216 -1.49 -15.90 -2.26
CA MET A 216 -0.43 -16.89 -2.45
C MET A 216 -0.83 -18.06 -3.36
N SER A 217 -2.02 -18.02 -3.95
CA SER A 217 -2.59 -19.10 -4.78
C SER A 217 -2.64 -20.47 -4.07
N LEU A 218 -2.92 -20.46 -2.77
CA LEU A 218 -3.19 -21.66 -1.95
C LEU A 218 -4.70 -21.99 -1.97
N PRO A 219 -5.10 -23.26 -1.83
CA PRO A 219 -6.51 -23.68 -1.87
C PRO A 219 -7.25 -23.15 -0.63
N ALA A 220 -7.98 -22.05 -0.81
CA ALA A 220 -8.68 -21.37 0.28
C ALA A 220 -9.92 -22.15 0.74
N GLU A 221 -10.54 -22.90 -0.17
CA GLU A 221 -11.65 -23.80 0.08
C GLU A 221 -11.27 -25.02 0.93
N GLU A 222 -9.98 -25.38 0.98
CA GLU A 222 -9.44 -26.46 1.81
C GLU A 222 -8.86 -25.96 3.15
N LEU A 223 -9.23 -24.75 3.57
CA LEU A 223 -8.84 -24.25 4.89
C LEU A 223 -9.49 -25.11 5.97
N ARG A 224 -8.65 -25.84 6.71
CA ARG A 224 -9.08 -26.68 7.83
C ARG A 224 -8.24 -26.45 9.07
N ARG A 225 -8.86 -26.68 10.22
CA ARG A 225 -8.20 -26.63 11.52
C ARG A 225 -8.24 -28.03 12.11
N VAL A 226 -7.09 -28.49 12.57
CA VAL A 226 -6.96 -29.78 13.24
C VAL A 226 -6.56 -29.51 14.68
N VAL A 227 -7.33 -30.05 15.61
CA VAL A 227 -7.03 -29.97 17.05
C VAL A 227 -6.73 -31.37 17.54
N LYS A 228 -5.52 -31.60 18.05
CA LYS A 228 -5.07 -32.88 18.59
C LYS A 228 -4.79 -32.73 20.07
N LYS A 229 -5.12 -33.77 20.84
CA LYS A 229 -4.65 -33.87 22.23
C LYS A 229 -3.24 -34.47 22.20
N THR A 230 -2.29 -33.76 22.78
CA THR A 230 -0.89 -34.19 22.93
C THR A 230 -0.78 -35.32 23.95
N GLU A 231 0.34 -36.04 23.96
CA GLU A 231 0.63 -37.09 24.96
C GLU A 231 0.59 -36.53 26.38
N GLU A 232 0.98 -35.28 26.56
CA GLU A 232 0.98 -34.59 27.83
C GLU A 232 -0.41 -34.04 28.23
N GLY A 233 -1.43 -34.27 27.41
CA GLY A 233 -2.82 -33.90 27.70
C GLY A 233 -3.21 -32.46 27.31
N ALA A 234 -2.28 -31.66 26.81
CA ALA A 234 -2.55 -30.35 26.21
C ALA A 234 -3.28 -30.49 24.86
N TYR A 235 -3.98 -29.46 24.43
CA TYR A 235 -4.58 -29.39 23.09
C TYR A 235 -3.72 -28.53 22.17
N GLU A 236 -3.25 -29.13 21.08
CA GLU A 236 -2.54 -28.45 20.01
C GLU A 236 -3.50 -28.20 18.84
N SER A 237 -3.60 -26.94 18.43
CA SER A 237 -4.41 -26.48 17.31
C SER A 237 -3.51 -26.01 16.18
N THR A 238 -3.69 -26.61 15.00
CA THR A 238 -2.88 -26.35 13.81
C THR A 238 -3.79 -26.05 12.63
N MET A 239 -3.43 -25.04 11.83
CA MET A 239 -4.19 -24.64 10.65
C MET A 239 -3.50 -25.12 9.37
N PHE A 240 -4.29 -25.56 8.41
CA PHE A 240 -3.82 -26.05 7.12
C PHE A 240 -4.62 -25.42 5.97
N SER A 241 -3.95 -25.20 4.84
CA SER A 241 -4.57 -24.98 3.52
C SER A 241 -4.08 -26.10 2.61
N GLY A 242 -4.98 -27.05 2.34
CA GLY A 242 -4.63 -28.35 1.77
C GLY A 242 -3.70 -29.16 2.68
N GLU A 243 -2.51 -29.48 2.19
CA GLU A 243 -1.46 -30.19 2.95
C GLU A 243 -0.50 -29.23 3.68
N ARG A 244 -0.49 -27.95 3.32
CA ARG A 244 0.45 -26.97 3.89
C ARG A 244 -0.04 -26.47 5.23
N GLN A 245 0.79 -26.65 6.27
CA GLN A 245 0.59 -26.03 7.57
C GLN A 245 0.80 -24.51 7.50
N LEU A 246 -0.09 -23.75 8.14
CA LEU A 246 -0.05 -22.30 8.25
C LEU A 246 0.35 -21.90 9.67
N GLY A 247 1.54 -21.31 9.81
CA GLY A 247 2.08 -20.84 11.08
C GLY A 247 2.46 -21.96 12.06
N LYS A 248 2.94 -21.54 13.23
CA LYS A 248 3.25 -22.45 14.33
C LYS A 248 1.95 -22.99 14.97
N PRO A 249 1.94 -24.24 15.48
CA PRO A 249 0.83 -24.74 16.27
C PRO A 249 0.62 -23.89 17.53
N VAL A 250 -0.62 -23.81 17.99
CA VAL A 250 -0.96 -23.16 19.27
C VAL A 250 -1.33 -24.24 20.26
N VAL A 251 -0.67 -24.25 21.42
CA VAL A 251 -0.90 -25.21 22.50
C VAL A 251 -1.61 -24.52 23.66
N SER A 252 -2.65 -25.14 24.20
CA SER A 252 -3.34 -24.69 25.42
C SER A 252 -3.92 -25.86 26.20
N ALA A 253 -4.13 -25.68 27.50
CA ALA A 253 -4.81 -26.64 28.35
C ALA A 253 -6.29 -26.84 27.96
N VAL A 254 -6.90 -25.91 27.22
CA VAL A 254 -8.32 -25.95 26.84
C VAL A 254 -8.45 -26.03 25.31
N LYS A 255 -9.17 -27.05 24.84
CA LYS A 255 -9.45 -27.29 23.41
C LYS A 255 -9.99 -26.06 22.69
N ASP A 256 -10.99 -25.40 23.28
CA ASP A 256 -11.63 -24.22 22.70
C ASP A 256 -10.72 -22.98 22.65
N LEU A 257 -9.79 -22.85 23.61
CA LEU A 257 -8.78 -21.79 23.60
C LEU A 257 -7.78 -22.00 22.47
N ALA A 258 -7.16 -23.18 22.39
CA ALA A 258 -6.25 -23.52 21.30
C ALA A 258 -6.92 -23.32 19.94
N LYS A 259 -8.18 -23.76 19.83
CA LYS A 259 -9.02 -23.58 18.65
C LYS A 259 -9.21 -22.09 18.32
N GLY A 260 -9.53 -21.24 19.29
CA GLY A 260 -9.80 -19.82 19.05
C GLY A 260 -8.54 -18.95 18.84
N ILE A 261 -7.43 -19.26 19.49
CA ILE A 261 -6.19 -18.46 19.45
C ILE A 261 -5.43 -18.71 18.14
N ASN A 262 -5.48 -19.94 17.61
CA ASN A 262 -4.74 -20.30 16.41
C ASN A 262 -5.03 -19.39 15.19
N PRO A 263 -6.29 -19.13 14.80
CA PRO A 263 -6.58 -18.18 13.71
C PRO A 263 -6.06 -16.77 13.96
N LEU A 264 -6.13 -16.27 15.19
CA LEU A 264 -5.64 -14.95 15.55
C LEU A 264 -4.13 -14.86 15.37
N THR A 265 -3.41 -15.89 15.80
CA THR A 265 -1.94 -16.00 15.66
C THR A 265 -1.54 -16.05 14.19
N VAL A 266 -2.21 -16.86 13.38
CA VAL A 266 -1.96 -16.97 11.94
C VAL A 266 -2.27 -15.65 11.24
N ALA A 267 -3.43 -15.04 11.51
CA ALA A 267 -3.84 -13.77 10.91
C ALA A 267 -2.89 -12.62 11.29
N HIS A 268 -2.43 -12.58 12.56
CA HIS A 268 -1.44 -11.62 13.02
C HIS A 268 -0.10 -11.80 12.29
N GLY A 269 0.43 -13.02 12.19
CA GLY A 269 1.68 -13.26 11.46
C GLY A 269 1.59 -12.90 9.98
N ILE A 270 0.43 -13.11 9.36
CA ILE A 270 0.15 -12.64 7.99
C ILE A 270 0.15 -11.10 7.93
N ALA A 271 -0.60 -10.42 8.79
CA ALA A 271 -0.75 -8.97 8.75
C ALA A 271 0.55 -8.23 9.10
N THR A 272 1.39 -8.80 9.94
CA THR A 272 2.67 -8.21 10.38
C THR A 272 3.85 -8.53 9.47
N GLY A 273 3.67 -9.42 8.48
CA GLY A 273 4.76 -9.73 7.55
C GLY A 273 5.75 -10.79 8.04
N HIS A 274 5.34 -11.68 8.95
CA HIS A 274 6.22 -12.72 9.50
C HIS A 274 6.75 -13.64 8.38
N SER A 275 8.03 -14.02 8.46
CA SER A 275 8.75 -14.73 7.39
C SER A 275 8.15 -16.09 7.03
N ASP A 276 7.47 -16.74 7.97
CA ASP A 276 6.80 -18.04 7.75
C ASP A 276 5.65 -17.93 6.73
N PHE A 277 5.03 -16.76 6.62
CA PHE A 277 3.96 -16.46 5.66
C PHE A 277 4.50 -15.74 4.42
N TRP A 278 5.48 -14.87 4.63
CA TRP A 278 6.04 -14.02 3.58
C TRP A 278 7.54 -14.28 3.44
N PRO A 279 7.92 -15.42 2.83
CA PRO A 279 9.32 -15.76 2.68
C PRO A 279 10.06 -14.66 1.90
N ALA A 280 11.32 -14.46 2.28
CA ALA A 280 12.19 -13.51 1.61
C ALA A 280 12.55 -14.07 0.23
N GLY A 281 11.83 -13.61 -0.80
CA GLY A 281 12.02 -14.17 -2.13
C GLY A 281 11.08 -13.61 -3.19
N LEU A 282 11.09 -14.27 -4.35
CA LEU A 282 10.32 -13.86 -5.53
C LEU A 282 8.84 -14.23 -5.40
N GLU A 283 8.51 -15.20 -4.57
CA GLU A 283 7.17 -15.66 -4.28
C GLU A 283 6.37 -14.66 -3.44
N ASN A 284 7.03 -13.78 -2.68
CA ASN A 284 6.38 -12.73 -1.91
C ASN A 284 5.90 -11.60 -2.84
N PRO A 285 4.59 -11.34 -2.96
CA PRO A 285 4.06 -10.31 -3.86
C PRO A 285 4.32 -8.88 -3.36
N PHE A 286 4.55 -8.70 -2.05
CA PHE A 286 4.94 -7.42 -1.49
C PHE A 286 6.43 -7.13 -1.70
N GLN A 287 7.25 -8.13 -2.03
CA GLN A 287 8.67 -7.94 -2.33
C GLN A 287 8.83 -7.40 -3.76
N ALA A 288 9.47 -6.24 -3.88
CA ALA A 288 9.74 -5.66 -5.18
C ALA A 288 10.69 -6.56 -5.98
N LYS A 289 10.30 -6.88 -7.21
CA LYS A 289 11.03 -7.79 -8.09
C LYS A 289 10.94 -7.38 -9.55
N ILE A 290 12.01 -7.68 -10.28
CA ILE A 290 12.11 -7.58 -11.73
C ILE A 290 12.52 -8.95 -12.25
N VAL A 291 11.62 -9.56 -13.02
CA VAL A 291 11.87 -10.83 -13.70
C VAL A 291 12.02 -10.56 -15.20
N VAL A 292 13.15 -10.99 -15.76
CA VAL A 292 13.54 -10.71 -17.15
C VAL A 292 13.66 -12.02 -17.93
N GLY A 293 12.63 -12.31 -18.72
CA GLY A 293 12.69 -13.31 -19.80
C GLY A 293 13.26 -12.73 -21.10
N GLU A 294 13.29 -13.54 -22.16
CA GLU A 294 13.94 -13.18 -23.44
C GLU A 294 13.39 -11.90 -24.07
N ASP A 295 12.07 -11.72 -24.10
CA ASP A 295 11.45 -10.55 -24.72
C ASP A 295 11.75 -9.26 -23.96
N ARG A 296 11.69 -9.31 -22.63
CA ARG A 296 12.07 -8.17 -21.78
C ARG A 296 13.55 -7.86 -21.89
N LEU A 297 14.40 -8.88 -22.04
CA LEU A 297 15.81 -8.68 -22.29
C LEU A 297 16.05 -7.96 -23.62
N LYS A 298 15.37 -8.38 -24.70
CA LYS A 298 15.42 -7.71 -26.01
C LYS A 298 14.93 -6.26 -25.91
N GLN A 299 13.83 -6.01 -25.18
CA GLN A 299 13.32 -4.66 -24.93
C GLN A 299 14.33 -3.80 -24.17
N LEU A 300 14.99 -4.34 -23.14
CA LEU A 300 16.01 -3.62 -22.38
C LEU A 300 17.23 -3.27 -23.24
N GLN A 301 17.66 -4.19 -24.11
CA GLN A 301 18.73 -3.94 -25.06
C GLN A 301 18.32 -2.91 -26.12
N ALA A 302 17.10 -3.00 -26.65
CA ALA A 302 16.55 -2.04 -27.60
C ALA A 302 16.47 -0.64 -26.98
N LEU A 303 15.97 -0.53 -25.75
CA LEU A 303 15.96 0.70 -24.96
C LEU A 303 17.36 1.29 -24.83
N THR A 304 18.34 0.46 -24.44
CA THR A 304 19.73 0.91 -24.26
C THR A 304 20.29 1.47 -25.57
N ARG A 305 20.14 0.74 -26.68
CA ARG A 305 20.57 1.19 -28.01
C ARG A 305 19.84 2.45 -28.47
N ALA A 306 18.53 2.54 -28.24
CA ALA A 306 17.73 3.71 -28.61
C ALA A 306 18.16 4.94 -27.80
N ALA A 307 18.44 4.78 -26.51
CA ALA A 307 18.90 5.85 -25.63
C ALA A 307 20.32 6.31 -25.98
N GLU A 308 21.22 5.38 -26.30
CA GLU A 308 22.55 5.71 -26.83
C GLU A 308 22.44 6.44 -28.17
N LYS A 309 21.64 5.92 -29.10
CA LYS A 309 21.40 6.55 -30.40
C LYS A 309 20.87 7.97 -30.22
N TYR A 310 19.89 8.16 -29.34
CA TYR A 310 19.37 9.50 -29.04
C TYR A 310 20.48 10.41 -28.48
N TYR A 311 21.25 9.92 -27.52
CA TYR A 311 22.33 10.70 -26.91
C TYR A 311 23.41 11.13 -27.93
N PHE A 312 23.83 10.24 -28.84
CA PHE A 312 24.94 10.50 -29.75
C PHE A 312 24.55 11.10 -31.10
N THR A 313 23.38 10.75 -31.65
CA THR A 313 23.04 11.06 -33.05
C THR A 313 22.00 12.16 -33.21
N THR A 314 21.21 12.43 -32.17
CA THR A 314 20.10 13.36 -32.26
C THR A 314 20.60 14.79 -32.03
N THR A 315 20.92 15.48 -33.11
CA THR A 315 21.29 16.91 -33.07
C THR A 315 20.03 17.77 -33.11
N PRO A 316 19.93 18.84 -32.29
CA PRO A 316 18.86 19.82 -32.39
C PRO A 316 18.62 20.21 -33.84
N GLY A 317 17.45 19.81 -34.36
CA GLY A 317 17.06 20.23 -35.69
C GLY A 317 17.04 21.75 -35.74
N PRO A 318 17.42 22.39 -36.87
CA PRO A 318 17.25 23.83 -37.02
C PRO A 318 15.79 24.12 -36.70
N GLY A 319 15.57 24.82 -35.58
CA GLY A 319 14.23 25.03 -35.03
C GLY A 319 13.33 25.48 -36.17
N SER A 320 12.18 24.83 -36.34
CA SER A 320 11.24 25.20 -37.40
C SER A 320 11.07 26.71 -37.35
N ASN A 321 11.54 27.42 -38.37
CA ASN A 321 11.65 28.89 -38.48
C ASN A 321 10.27 29.61 -38.45
N GLY A 322 9.23 28.99 -37.90
CA GLY A 322 7.89 29.54 -37.76
C GLY A 322 7.68 30.16 -36.38
N SER A 323 8.38 31.26 -36.09
CA SER A 323 8.03 32.38 -35.21
C SER A 323 9.25 32.87 -34.42
N SER A 324 9.81 33.94 -34.96
CA SER A 324 10.76 34.83 -34.32
C SER A 324 10.22 35.38 -33.00
N GLN A 325 10.60 34.76 -31.89
CA GLN A 325 10.74 35.45 -30.61
C GLN A 325 12.16 35.17 -30.11
N GLY A 326 13.00 36.20 -30.13
CA GLY A 326 14.42 36.12 -29.80
C GLY A 326 14.64 35.59 -28.38
N SER A 327 15.23 34.40 -28.28
CA SER A 327 15.82 33.90 -27.05
C SER A 327 17.02 34.77 -26.70
N HIS A 328 16.96 35.40 -25.52
CA HIS A 328 17.91 36.40 -25.04
C HIS A 328 19.22 35.83 -24.46
N TYR A 329 19.45 34.52 -24.52
CA TYR A 329 20.69 33.90 -24.08
C TYR A 329 21.71 33.84 -25.23
N LYS A 330 22.28 34.99 -25.59
CA LYS A 330 23.58 35.01 -26.27
C LYS A 330 24.64 34.66 -25.23
N ILE A 331 24.98 33.38 -25.13
CA ILE A 331 26.22 32.96 -24.49
C ILE A 331 27.33 33.42 -25.44
N ASP A 332 28.09 34.44 -25.05
CA ASP A 332 29.30 34.89 -25.75
C ASP A 332 30.32 33.73 -25.76
N ARG A 333 30.27 32.89 -26.80
CA ARG A 333 31.34 31.96 -27.11
C ARG A 333 32.44 32.76 -27.81
N LYS A 334 33.52 33.03 -27.09
CA LYS A 334 34.81 33.34 -27.71
C LYS A 334 35.28 32.06 -28.39
N ASP A 335 35.32 32.10 -29.72
CA ASP A 335 35.90 31.05 -30.55
C ASP A 335 37.41 30.97 -30.29
N GLU A 336 37.84 29.95 -29.54
CA GLU A 336 39.22 29.48 -29.56
C GLU A 336 39.27 28.19 -30.38
N ASP A 337 39.93 28.31 -31.51
CA ASP A 337 40.13 27.32 -32.56
C ASP A 337 41.34 26.45 -32.21
N HIS A 338 41.16 25.25 -31.65
CA HIS A 338 42.26 24.27 -31.51
C HIS A 338 41.79 22.80 -31.52
N GLY A 339 42.33 22.05 -32.50
CA GLY A 339 42.99 20.76 -32.33
C GLY A 339 42.16 19.56 -31.86
N GLU A 340 41.92 18.60 -32.77
CA GLU A 340 41.39 17.27 -32.49
C GLU A 340 42.27 16.49 -31.49
N ASP A 341 41.90 16.48 -30.21
CA ASP A 341 42.50 15.62 -29.19
C ASP A 341 41.41 14.79 -28.49
N GLN A 342 41.54 13.45 -28.54
CA GLN A 342 40.52 12.48 -28.08
C GLN A 342 40.38 12.42 -26.54
N SER A 343 41.10 13.26 -25.80
CA SER A 343 40.92 13.51 -24.36
C SER A 343 39.67 14.37 -24.05
N ALA A 344 39.11 15.06 -25.05
CA ALA A 344 38.01 16.02 -24.89
C ALA A 344 36.64 15.40 -24.45
N SER A 345 36.41 14.10 -24.63
CA SER A 345 35.09 13.50 -24.31
C SER A 345 34.77 13.43 -22.80
N LYS A 346 35.80 13.36 -21.94
CA LYS A 346 35.63 13.35 -20.47
C LYS A 346 35.42 14.75 -19.89
N ASP A 347 36.02 15.78 -20.48
CA ASP A 347 35.82 17.16 -20.03
C ASP A 347 34.53 17.78 -20.56
N ALA A 348 34.11 17.43 -21.79
CA ALA A 348 32.81 17.84 -22.34
C ALA A 348 31.63 17.30 -21.49
N THR A 349 31.72 16.04 -21.04
CA THR A 349 30.69 15.48 -20.16
C THR A 349 30.65 16.20 -18.81
N ARG A 350 31.80 16.58 -18.22
CA ARG A 350 31.83 17.34 -16.95
C ARG A 350 31.23 18.74 -17.10
N SER A 351 31.52 19.45 -18.19
CA SER A 351 30.94 20.76 -18.50
C SER A 351 29.41 20.72 -18.67
N GLU A 352 28.87 19.67 -19.31
CA GLU A 352 27.41 19.51 -19.46
C GLU A 352 26.66 19.33 -18.13
N TYR A 353 27.29 18.73 -17.12
CA TYR A 353 26.70 18.59 -15.77
C TYR A 353 26.64 19.93 -15.05
N GLU A 354 27.70 20.73 -15.16
CA GLU A 354 27.76 22.07 -14.54
C GLU A 354 26.70 23.00 -15.15
N ASP A 355 26.42 22.88 -16.46
CA ASP A 355 25.40 23.65 -17.17
C ASP A 355 23.97 23.45 -16.61
N LEU A 356 23.55 22.19 -16.41
CA LEU A 356 22.18 21.87 -15.98
C LEU A 356 21.95 22.25 -14.51
N ASP A 357 22.90 21.92 -13.63
CA ASP A 357 22.79 22.23 -12.21
C ASP A 357 22.91 23.73 -11.94
N SER A 358 23.76 24.45 -12.70
CA SER A 358 23.80 25.91 -12.70
C SER A 358 22.46 26.50 -13.13
N PHE A 359 21.85 25.98 -14.20
CA PHE A 359 20.53 26.43 -14.62
C PHE A 359 19.46 26.19 -13.55
N PHE A 360 19.47 25.01 -12.91
CA PHE A 360 18.53 24.69 -11.84
C PHE A 360 18.68 25.60 -10.62
N SER A 361 19.90 26.04 -10.30
CA SER A 361 20.13 26.96 -9.18
C SER A 361 19.46 28.33 -9.35
N GLY A 362 19.15 28.73 -10.59
CA GLY A 362 18.47 29.99 -10.89
C GLY A 362 16.94 29.97 -10.72
N LEU A 363 16.34 28.81 -10.48
CA LEU A 363 14.89 28.65 -10.37
C LEU A 363 14.47 28.28 -8.94
N PRO A 364 13.31 28.78 -8.45
CA PRO A 364 12.88 28.62 -7.05
C PRO A 364 12.21 27.27 -6.78
N PHE A 365 12.73 26.18 -7.36
CA PHE A 365 12.13 24.85 -7.28
C PHE A 365 13.16 23.79 -6.91
N PRO A 366 12.77 22.71 -6.22
CA PRO A 366 13.64 21.57 -6.00
C PRO A 366 14.16 20.99 -7.33
N PRO A 367 15.42 20.51 -7.40
CA PRO A 367 15.98 19.95 -8.63
C PRO A 367 15.17 18.80 -9.24
N SER A 368 14.54 17.94 -8.42
CA SER A 368 13.70 16.85 -8.93
C SER A 368 12.43 17.37 -9.62
N THR A 369 11.78 18.38 -9.03
CA THR A 369 10.62 19.06 -9.61
C THR A 369 10.98 19.79 -10.91
N LEU A 370 12.14 20.44 -10.97
CA LEU A 370 12.66 21.07 -12.19
C LEU A 370 12.90 20.03 -13.29
N ARG A 371 13.59 18.92 -12.99
CA ARG A 371 13.80 17.82 -13.94
C ARG A 371 12.47 17.30 -14.49
N MET A 372 11.47 17.14 -13.63
CA MET A 372 10.11 16.74 -14.04
C MET A 372 9.49 17.75 -15.00
N MET A 373 9.55 19.05 -14.71
CA MET A 373 8.95 20.09 -15.55
C MET A 373 9.68 20.26 -16.89
N ILE A 374 11.02 20.33 -16.90
CA ILE A 374 11.80 20.49 -18.13
C ILE A 374 11.66 19.24 -19.01
N LEU A 375 11.72 18.04 -18.41
CA LEU A 375 11.47 16.83 -19.17
C LEU A 375 10.03 16.81 -19.70
N GLY A 376 9.04 17.16 -18.88
CA GLY A 376 7.65 17.30 -19.27
C GLY A 376 7.50 18.23 -20.48
N ALA A 377 8.18 19.37 -20.49
CA ALA A 377 8.21 20.28 -21.63
C ALA A 377 8.83 19.63 -22.87
N SER A 378 10.01 19.00 -22.72
CA SER A 378 10.73 18.35 -23.83
C SER A 378 9.92 17.26 -24.53
N ILE A 379 9.06 16.54 -23.81
CA ILE A 379 8.20 15.47 -24.34
C ILE A 379 6.75 15.90 -24.60
N ARG A 380 6.46 17.22 -24.54
CA ARG A 380 5.13 17.81 -24.74
C ARG A 380 4.06 17.28 -23.77
N CYS A 381 4.41 17.18 -22.49
CA CYS A 381 3.57 16.78 -21.36
C CYS A 381 3.76 17.75 -20.16
N LEU A 382 3.81 19.05 -20.42
CA LEU A 382 4.19 20.06 -19.41
C LEU A 382 3.11 20.33 -18.36
N GLU A 383 1.84 20.39 -18.75
CA GLU A 383 0.71 20.67 -17.85
C GLU A 383 0.62 19.66 -16.71
N PRO A 384 0.67 18.33 -16.94
CA PRO A 384 0.77 17.38 -15.85
C PRO A 384 1.92 17.70 -14.89
N ALA A 385 3.12 18.01 -15.39
CA ALA A 385 4.25 18.34 -14.54
C ALA A 385 4.01 19.62 -13.71
N ILE A 386 3.42 20.66 -14.30
CA ILE A 386 3.09 21.91 -13.60
C ILE A 386 2.03 21.66 -12.53
N ILE A 387 0.96 20.93 -12.84
CA ILE A 387 -0.09 20.61 -11.87
C ILE A 387 0.51 19.81 -10.71
N LEU A 388 1.31 18.79 -11.00
CA LEU A 388 1.97 17.96 -9.99
C LEU A 388 2.90 18.77 -9.08
N ALA A 389 3.66 19.71 -9.66
CA ALA A 389 4.48 20.64 -8.89
C ALA A 389 3.63 21.59 -8.04
N ALA A 390 2.50 22.06 -8.58
CA ALA A 390 1.55 22.95 -7.91
C ALA A 390 0.76 22.29 -6.77
N LEU A 391 0.63 20.94 -6.77
CA LEU A 391 -0.07 20.23 -5.69
C LEU A 391 0.57 20.53 -4.33
N GLY A 392 1.90 20.59 -4.26
CA GLY A 392 2.64 20.94 -3.04
C GLY A 392 2.09 20.22 -1.81
N LYS A 393 1.64 21.01 -0.82
CA LYS A 393 0.93 20.54 0.39
C LYS A 393 -0.57 20.91 0.40
N HIS A 394 -1.12 21.34 -0.74
CA HIS A 394 -2.53 21.73 -0.81
C HIS A 394 -3.42 20.51 -0.67
N ASP A 395 -4.52 20.63 0.07
CA ASP A 395 -5.55 19.59 0.13
C ASP A 395 -6.74 19.94 -0.77
N ILE A 396 -6.70 19.40 -1.99
CA ILE A 396 -7.75 19.59 -2.99
C ILE A 396 -9.07 18.86 -2.63
N TYR A 397 -9.04 17.81 -1.82
CA TYR A 397 -10.25 17.06 -1.53
C TYR A 397 -11.08 17.76 -0.45
N ARG A 398 -12.41 17.69 -0.57
CA ARG A 398 -13.30 18.32 0.40
C ARG A 398 -13.42 17.43 1.63
N HIS A 399 -12.93 17.86 2.79
CA HIS A 399 -13.21 17.12 4.03
C HIS A 399 -14.72 17.06 4.29
N LEU A 400 -15.24 15.83 4.35
CA LEU A 400 -16.65 15.59 4.62
C LEU A 400 -16.93 15.72 6.12
N ALA A 401 -18.14 16.15 6.47
CA ALA A 401 -18.61 16.06 7.85
C ALA A 401 -18.71 14.59 8.29
N HIS A 402 -18.72 14.33 9.61
CA HIS A 402 -18.64 12.98 10.20
C HIS A 402 -19.66 11.95 9.64
N ASP A 403 -20.81 12.42 9.15
CA ASP A 403 -21.88 11.58 8.59
C ASP A 403 -22.04 11.68 7.07
N GLU A 404 -21.26 12.55 6.41
CA GLU A 404 -21.33 12.73 4.98
C GLU A 404 -20.40 11.73 4.27
N LYS A 405 -20.93 11.09 3.22
CA LYS A 405 -20.15 10.17 2.37
C LYS A 405 -20.00 10.77 0.99
N TYR A 406 -18.86 10.52 0.35
CA TYR A 406 -18.70 10.84 -1.06
C TYR A 406 -19.78 10.08 -1.83
N GLN A 407 -20.55 10.79 -2.65
CA GLN A 407 -21.53 10.14 -3.51
C GLN A 407 -20.79 9.19 -4.47
N ASP A 408 -21.25 7.94 -4.54
CA ASP A 408 -20.81 6.94 -5.51
C ASP A 408 -21.22 7.38 -6.93
N ASN A 409 -20.48 8.32 -7.49
CA ASN A 409 -20.65 8.69 -8.89
C ASN A 409 -20.18 7.53 -9.79
N HIS A 410 -20.85 7.36 -10.93
CA HIS A 410 -20.79 6.24 -11.90
C HIS A 410 -19.42 5.75 -12.40
N LEU A 411 -18.32 6.41 -12.06
CA LEU A 411 -16.98 5.90 -12.29
C LEU A 411 -16.53 5.16 -11.04
N ASN A 412 -16.62 3.82 -11.09
CA ASN A 412 -16.23 2.93 -10.01
C ASN A 412 -14.92 3.43 -9.36
N PRO A 413 -14.95 3.90 -8.09
CA PRO A 413 -13.78 4.42 -7.38
C PRO A 413 -12.56 3.47 -7.46
N TYR A 414 -12.84 2.18 -7.65
CA TYR A 414 -11.89 1.13 -8.01
C TYR A 414 -10.97 1.50 -9.18
N VAL A 415 -11.51 1.88 -10.33
CA VAL A 415 -10.72 2.08 -11.55
C VAL A 415 -9.87 3.34 -11.42
N MET A 416 -10.44 4.42 -10.88
CA MET A 416 -9.71 5.68 -10.71
C MET A 416 -8.60 5.58 -9.66
N ASN A 417 -8.84 4.99 -8.50
CA ASN A 417 -7.89 5.11 -7.37
C ASN A 417 -6.86 3.99 -7.34
N THR A 418 -7.26 2.73 -7.59
CA THR A 418 -6.33 1.59 -7.47
C THR A 418 -5.46 1.40 -8.71
N VAL A 419 -5.92 1.86 -9.88
CA VAL A 419 -5.17 1.75 -11.14
C VAL A 419 -4.48 3.06 -11.48
N HIS A 420 -5.13 4.22 -11.35
CA HIS A 420 -4.56 5.50 -11.80
C HIS A 420 -3.95 6.34 -10.65
N GLY A 421 -4.46 6.22 -9.43
CA GLY A 421 -4.00 6.96 -8.24
C GLY A 421 -4.43 8.43 -8.21
N ASP A 422 -4.24 9.09 -7.06
CA ASP A 422 -4.73 10.46 -6.79
C ASP A 422 -4.24 11.46 -7.84
N HIS A 423 -2.94 11.41 -8.16
CA HIS A 423 -2.29 12.35 -9.09
C HIS A 423 -2.94 12.38 -10.48
N SER A 424 -3.32 11.21 -11.00
CA SER A 424 -3.97 11.10 -12.31
C SER A 424 -5.38 11.69 -12.27
N ASP A 425 -6.14 11.45 -11.20
CA ASP A 425 -7.49 12.04 -11.05
C ASP A 425 -7.42 13.58 -10.96
N LEU A 426 -6.40 14.11 -10.29
CA LEU A 426 -6.17 15.56 -10.20
C LEU A 426 -5.78 16.17 -11.55
N ILE A 427 -4.94 15.50 -12.35
CA ILE A 427 -4.63 15.97 -13.71
C ILE A 427 -5.89 15.94 -14.59
N LEU A 428 -6.67 14.85 -14.52
CA LEU A 428 -7.93 14.72 -15.26
C LEU A 428 -8.96 15.75 -14.80
N LEU A 429 -8.98 16.15 -13.51
CA LEU A 429 -9.83 17.22 -13.00
C LEU A 429 -9.58 18.52 -13.78
N PHE A 430 -8.33 19.00 -13.86
CA PHE A 430 -8.02 20.25 -14.58
C PHE A 430 -8.31 20.15 -16.08
N GLN A 431 -8.19 18.96 -16.69
CA GLN A 431 -8.64 18.73 -18.07
C GLN A 431 -10.16 18.82 -18.22
N ARG A 432 -10.93 18.22 -17.30
CA ARG A 432 -12.39 18.27 -17.29
C ARG A 432 -12.92 19.68 -17.06
N LEU A 433 -12.31 20.43 -16.13
CA LEU A 433 -12.71 21.81 -15.82
C LEU A 433 -12.65 22.72 -17.04
N ARG A 434 -11.61 22.59 -17.88
CA ARG A 434 -11.52 23.35 -19.13
C ARG A 434 -12.58 22.95 -20.15
N LYS A 435 -12.81 21.65 -20.33
CA LYS A 435 -13.82 21.13 -21.27
C LYS A 435 -15.23 21.59 -20.94
N ILE A 436 -15.57 21.67 -19.65
CA ILE A 436 -16.88 22.12 -19.17
C ILE A 436 -17.21 23.52 -19.66
N SER A 437 -16.23 24.43 -19.73
CA SER A 437 -16.49 25.81 -20.14
C SER A 437 -16.42 26.04 -21.65
N GLN A 438 -15.84 25.12 -22.42
CA GLN A 438 -15.75 25.26 -23.88
C GLN A 438 -17.05 24.85 -24.59
N LYS A 439 -17.95 24.13 -23.91
CA LYS A 439 -19.30 23.85 -24.43
C LYS A 439 -20.21 25.05 -24.06
N ASP A 440 -20.54 25.87 -25.06
CA ASP A 440 -21.45 27.00 -24.91
C ASP A 440 -22.81 26.56 -24.32
N SER A 441 -23.31 27.34 -23.35
CA SER A 441 -24.71 27.65 -23.00
C SER A 441 -25.81 26.62 -23.40
N GLU A 442 -26.68 26.10 -22.54
CA GLU A 442 -27.63 26.80 -21.67
C GLU A 442 -28.20 25.81 -20.64
N SER A 443 -28.29 26.23 -19.38
CA SER A 443 -29.17 25.71 -18.30
C SER A 443 -28.99 24.29 -17.72
N LYS A 444 -28.36 23.33 -18.41
CA LYS A 444 -28.24 21.94 -17.89
C LYS A 444 -26.92 21.61 -17.15
N ASP A 445 -25.91 22.49 -17.21
CA ASP A 445 -24.56 22.13 -16.75
C ASP A 445 -24.22 22.51 -15.29
N ASN A 446 -24.84 23.50 -14.65
CA ASN A 446 -24.40 23.92 -13.30
C ASN A 446 -24.52 22.80 -12.25
N VAL A 447 -25.61 22.02 -12.30
CA VAL A 447 -25.83 20.89 -11.39
C VAL A 447 -24.85 19.76 -11.68
N GLU A 448 -24.55 19.49 -12.95
CA GLU A 448 -23.60 18.46 -13.36
C GLU A 448 -22.16 18.83 -13.02
N VAL A 449 -21.78 20.10 -13.21
CA VAL A 449 -20.48 20.66 -12.81
C VAL A 449 -20.35 20.63 -11.29
N ALA A 450 -21.36 21.09 -10.55
CA ALA A 450 -21.39 21.02 -9.09
C ALA A 450 -21.27 19.56 -8.60
N ARG A 451 -21.97 18.62 -9.25
CA ARG A 451 -21.88 17.18 -8.94
C ARG A 451 -20.50 16.60 -9.22
N ARG A 452 -19.84 17.00 -10.32
CA ARG A 452 -18.47 16.59 -10.66
C ARG A 452 -17.42 17.18 -9.73
N LEU A 453 -17.70 18.35 -9.17
CA LEU A 453 -16.85 19.05 -8.22
C LEU A 453 -17.17 18.77 -6.76
N ALA A 454 -18.26 18.07 -6.45
CA ALA A 454 -18.74 17.85 -5.09
C ALA A 454 -17.69 17.22 -4.16
N LYS A 455 -16.72 16.48 -4.72
CA LYS A 455 -15.64 15.83 -3.97
C LYS A 455 -14.39 16.71 -3.74
N PHE A 456 -14.32 17.88 -4.35
CA PHE A 456 -13.17 18.75 -4.30
C PHE A 456 -13.52 20.07 -3.61
N ASP A 457 -12.57 20.64 -2.89
CA ASP A 457 -12.72 21.96 -2.31
C ASP A 457 -12.41 23.05 -3.37
N PRO A 458 -13.37 23.93 -3.69
CA PRO A 458 -13.15 25.02 -4.64
C PRO A 458 -12.00 25.96 -4.24
N SER A 459 -11.78 26.19 -2.95
CA SER A 459 -10.71 27.08 -2.47
C SER A 459 -9.32 26.49 -2.73
N SER A 460 -9.18 25.18 -2.54
CA SER A 460 -7.96 24.45 -2.88
C SER A 460 -7.73 24.33 -4.39
N ILE A 461 -8.78 24.12 -5.20
CA ILE A 461 -8.65 24.17 -6.67
C ILE A 461 -8.12 25.55 -7.10
N ARG A 462 -8.66 26.65 -6.54
CA ARG A 462 -8.16 28.01 -6.80
C ARG A 462 -6.70 28.17 -6.41
N SER A 463 -6.32 27.66 -5.24
CA SER A 463 -4.95 27.73 -4.73
C SER A 463 -3.97 27.00 -5.65
N VAL A 464 -4.33 25.79 -6.10
CA VAL A 464 -3.49 25.00 -7.02
C VAL A 464 -3.45 25.62 -8.42
N SER A 465 -4.57 26.19 -8.89
CA SER A 465 -4.62 26.96 -10.14
C SER A 465 -3.71 28.20 -10.08
N ALA A 466 -3.71 28.92 -8.95
CA ALA A 466 -2.83 30.06 -8.72
C ALA A 466 -1.35 29.64 -8.67
N ALA A 467 -1.02 28.57 -7.93
CA ALA A 467 0.34 28.03 -7.87
C ALA A 467 0.82 27.55 -9.26
N ALA A 468 -0.03 26.85 -10.01
CA ALA A 468 0.29 26.43 -11.38
C ALA A 468 0.55 27.62 -12.32
N LYS A 469 -0.24 28.69 -12.18
CA LYS A 469 -0.03 29.95 -12.89
C LYS A 469 1.29 30.63 -12.51
N ASP A 470 1.66 30.65 -11.25
CA ASP A 470 2.92 31.25 -10.80
C ASP A 470 4.13 30.43 -11.29
N ILE A 471 4.04 29.10 -11.22
CA ILE A 471 5.04 28.19 -11.80
C ILE A 471 5.21 28.47 -13.29
N GLU A 472 4.11 28.54 -14.02
CA GLU A 472 4.14 28.83 -15.45
C GLU A 472 4.75 30.19 -15.76
N ARG A 473 4.42 31.25 -14.99
CA ARG A 473 5.03 32.58 -15.16
C ARG A 473 6.53 32.57 -14.92
N ILE A 474 7.00 31.79 -13.95
CA ILE A 474 8.43 31.58 -13.70
C ILE A 474 9.06 30.90 -14.92
N LEU A 475 8.44 29.86 -15.48
CA LEU A 475 8.93 29.18 -16.68
C LEU A 475 8.95 30.10 -17.92
N ILE A 476 7.93 30.95 -18.09
CA ILE A 476 7.89 31.97 -19.15
C ILE A 476 9.02 32.98 -18.96
N SER A 477 9.21 33.50 -17.74
CA SER A 477 10.26 34.48 -17.41
C SER A 477 11.65 33.90 -17.62
N ALA A 478 11.82 32.60 -17.39
CA ALA A 478 13.04 31.87 -17.66
C ALA A 478 13.26 31.55 -19.16
N GLY A 479 12.32 31.92 -20.04
CA GLY A 479 12.38 31.61 -21.47
C GLY A 479 12.13 30.13 -21.80
N LEU A 480 11.61 29.35 -20.86
CA LEU A 480 11.34 27.92 -21.05
C LEU A 480 9.97 27.65 -21.67
N VAL A 481 9.06 28.62 -21.69
CA VAL A 481 7.72 28.46 -22.28
C VAL A 481 7.36 29.73 -23.03
N GLY A 482 6.84 29.59 -24.25
CA GLY A 482 6.33 30.69 -25.07
C GLY A 482 4.83 30.55 -25.29
N TYR A 483 4.12 31.68 -25.31
CA TYR A 483 2.70 31.74 -25.61
C TYR A 483 2.42 32.68 -26.78
N PRO A 484 1.74 32.22 -27.85
CA PRO A 484 1.28 33.10 -28.91
C PRO A 484 0.09 33.96 -28.48
N GLU A 485 -0.68 33.52 -27.47
CA GLU A 485 -1.92 34.16 -27.02
C GLU A 485 -1.78 34.76 -25.62
N LYS A 486 -2.58 35.79 -25.32
CA LYS A 486 -2.67 36.39 -23.97
C LYS A 486 -3.22 35.36 -22.98
N GLU A 487 -2.77 35.44 -21.72
CA GLU A 487 -3.30 34.60 -20.63
C GLU A 487 -4.84 34.76 -20.55
N SER A 488 -5.57 33.72 -20.95
CA SER A 488 -7.02 33.65 -20.85
C SER A 488 -7.42 32.66 -19.76
N TYR A 489 -8.37 33.09 -18.92
CA TYR A 489 -8.92 32.30 -17.84
C TYR A 489 -10.41 32.11 -18.05
N ILE A 490 -10.84 30.92 -17.69
CA ILE A 490 -12.22 30.50 -17.71
C ILE A 490 -12.74 30.54 -16.29
N GLN A 491 -13.85 31.22 -16.08
CA GLN A 491 -14.62 31.12 -14.84
C GLN A 491 -15.63 29.99 -14.96
N LEU A 492 -15.64 29.08 -13.98
CA LEU A 492 -16.59 27.97 -13.98
C LEU A 492 -18.02 28.49 -13.69
N PRO A 493 -19.04 28.00 -14.41
CA PRO A 493 -20.42 28.39 -14.18
C PRO A 493 -20.84 28.20 -12.71
N GLY A 494 -21.38 29.25 -12.10
CA GLY A 494 -21.83 29.21 -10.70
C GLY A 494 -20.72 29.10 -9.66
N SER A 495 -19.45 29.36 -10.02
CA SER A 495 -18.30 29.29 -9.12
C SER A 495 -17.35 30.47 -9.30
N GLU A 496 -16.60 30.80 -8.24
CA GLU A 496 -15.48 31.75 -8.29
C GLU A 496 -14.17 31.10 -8.78
N VAL A 497 -14.19 29.79 -9.04
CA VAL A 497 -13.01 29.06 -9.51
C VAL A 497 -12.68 29.49 -10.94
N GLN A 498 -11.45 29.97 -11.10
CA GLN A 498 -10.86 30.27 -12.40
C GLN A 498 -9.78 29.24 -12.74
N VAL A 499 -9.87 28.69 -13.94
CA VAL A 499 -8.86 27.79 -14.50
C VAL A 499 -8.31 28.37 -15.79
N ARG A 500 -7.04 28.09 -16.11
CA ARG A 500 -6.44 28.52 -17.37
C ARG A 500 -7.24 27.93 -18.55
N ALA A 501 -7.59 28.75 -19.54
CA ALA A 501 -8.43 28.32 -20.65
C ALA A 501 -7.72 27.29 -21.54
N GLN A 502 -6.44 27.55 -21.79
CA GLN A 502 -5.51 26.63 -22.43
C GLN A 502 -4.76 25.79 -21.41
N PRO A 503 -4.21 24.63 -21.80
CA PRO A 503 -3.25 23.90 -20.98
C PRO A 503 -2.09 24.76 -20.49
N TYR A 504 -1.65 24.53 -19.25
CA TYR A 504 -0.39 25.11 -18.76
C TYR A 504 0.77 24.63 -19.63
N GLY A 505 1.57 25.53 -20.20
CA GLY A 505 2.54 25.23 -21.27
C GLY A 505 2.00 25.24 -22.71
N GLY A 506 0.71 25.50 -22.93
CA GLY A 506 0.11 25.64 -24.27
C GLY A 506 0.32 24.41 -25.15
N GLN A 507 1.01 24.58 -26.29
CA GLN A 507 1.30 23.53 -27.27
C GLN A 507 2.24 22.43 -26.74
N LEU A 508 2.90 22.63 -25.60
CA LEU A 508 3.76 21.64 -24.94
C LEU A 508 2.96 20.55 -24.21
N ASN A 509 1.74 20.25 -24.67
CA ASN A 509 0.81 19.31 -24.05
C ASN A 509 0.20 18.30 -25.00
N MET A 510 0.76 18.15 -26.20
CA MET A 510 0.27 17.18 -27.20
C MET A 510 0.26 15.73 -26.69
N ASN A 511 1.05 15.41 -25.68
CA ASN A 511 1.16 14.08 -25.08
C ASN A 511 0.53 13.97 -23.68
N SER A 512 -0.06 15.04 -23.13
CA SER A 512 -0.66 15.04 -21.78
C SER A 512 -1.83 14.06 -21.57
N PRO A 513 -2.58 13.58 -22.58
CA PRO A 513 -3.60 12.55 -22.37
C PRO A 513 -3.04 11.16 -22.04
N LYS A 514 -1.73 10.92 -22.25
CA LYS A 514 -1.12 9.59 -22.11
C LYS A 514 -0.60 9.39 -20.69
N MET A 515 -1.46 8.87 -19.81
CA MET A 515 -1.19 8.74 -18.37
C MET A 515 0.03 7.88 -18.02
N GLU A 516 0.43 6.95 -18.89
CA GLU A 516 1.65 6.15 -18.68
C GLU A 516 2.90 7.02 -18.52
N ILE A 517 3.01 8.09 -19.31
CA ILE A 517 4.15 9.01 -19.26
C ILE A 517 4.08 9.91 -18.03
N VAL A 518 2.87 10.28 -17.60
CA VAL A 518 2.68 11.02 -16.35
C VAL A 518 3.27 10.22 -15.18
N ARG A 519 3.14 8.88 -15.17
CA ARG A 519 3.78 8.04 -14.14
C ARG A 519 5.30 8.06 -14.19
N HIS A 520 5.92 8.21 -15.36
CA HIS A 520 7.38 8.42 -15.47
C HIS A 520 7.79 9.75 -14.88
N LEU A 521 7.03 10.80 -15.17
CA LEU A 521 7.24 12.13 -14.60
C LEU A 521 7.07 12.12 -13.08
N LEU A 522 6.07 11.40 -12.56
CA LEU A 522 5.87 11.20 -11.12
C LEU A 522 7.08 10.51 -10.47
N ALA A 523 7.52 9.37 -11.02
CA ALA A 523 8.67 8.64 -10.49
C ALA A 523 9.97 9.45 -10.55
N LEU A 524 10.11 10.34 -11.55
CA LEU A 524 11.23 11.26 -11.68
C LEU A 524 11.17 12.42 -10.68
N GLY A 525 10.02 13.10 -10.60
CA GLY A 525 9.84 14.30 -9.78
C GLY A 525 9.81 14.01 -8.28
N PHE A 526 9.30 12.83 -7.92
CA PHE A 526 9.13 12.38 -6.54
C PHE A 526 9.92 11.11 -6.24
N GLY A 527 11.07 10.93 -6.90
CA GLY A 527 11.88 9.70 -6.82
C GLY A 527 12.35 9.32 -5.41
N ARG A 528 12.49 10.28 -4.48
CA ARG A 528 12.76 10.03 -3.05
C ARG A 528 11.53 9.59 -2.26
N ASN A 529 10.34 9.97 -2.70
CA ASN A 529 9.08 9.76 -2.01
C ASN A 529 8.37 8.50 -2.53
N ILE A 530 9.11 7.42 -2.69
CA ILE A 530 8.56 6.12 -3.09
C ILE A 530 8.30 5.29 -1.82
N ALA A 531 7.05 4.95 -1.60
CA ALA A 531 6.60 4.04 -0.56
C ALA A 531 6.35 2.63 -1.10
N GLN A 532 6.30 1.68 -0.18
CA GLN A 532 5.95 0.29 -0.45
C GLN A 532 4.67 -0.09 0.31
N TYR A 533 3.81 -0.89 -0.31
CA TYR A 533 2.69 -1.52 0.40
C TYR A 533 3.20 -2.43 1.52
N GLY A 534 2.62 -2.26 2.71
CA GLY A 534 2.80 -3.13 3.87
C GLY A 534 1.82 -4.30 3.86
N TYR A 535 2.15 -5.35 4.60
CA TYR A 535 1.36 -6.57 4.69
C TYR A 535 0.00 -6.35 5.35
N GLY A 536 -0.14 -5.34 6.21
CA GLY A 536 -1.39 -4.92 6.82
C GLY A 536 -2.44 -4.46 5.81
N THR A 537 -2.03 -4.12 4.57
CA THR A 537 -2.96 -3.84 3.45
C THR A 537 -3.87 -5.02 3.12
N LEU A 538 -3.50 -6.25 3.50
CA LEU A 538 -4.31 -7.44 3.28
C LEU A 538 -5.48 -7.55 4.27
N VAL A 539 -5.45 -6.80 5.38
CA VAL A 539 -6.51 -6.84 6.40
C VAL A 539 -7.80 -6.30 5.80
N PRO A 540 -8.88 -7.11 5.69
CA PRO A 540 -10.12 -6.68 5.09
C PRO A 540 -10.72 -5.47 5.82
N GLY A 541 -11.08 -4.44 5.07
CA GLY A 541 -11.62 -3.18 5.63
C GLY A 541 -10.56 -2.21 6.14
N ALA A 542 -9.29 -2.64 6.27
CA ALA A 542 -8.21 -1.73 6.64
C ALA A 542 -7.78 -0.87 5.46
N LEU A 543 -7.34 0.35 5.77
CA LEU A 543 -6.72 1.23 4.78
C LEU A 543 -5.35 0.68 4.35
N PRO A 544 -4.92 0.88 3.10
CA PRO A 544 -3.64 0.36 2.62
C PRO A 544 -2.47 0.85 3.46
N GLU A 545 -1.71 -0.05 4.05
CA GLU A 545 -0.51 0.28 4.81
C GLU A 545 0.60 0.64 3.83
N LEU A 546 1.27 1.77 4.06
CA LEU A 546 2.38 2.24 3.23
C LEU A 546 3.58 2.54 4.13
N ARG A 547 4.78 2.24 3.65
CA ARG A 547 6.02 2.52 4.38
C ARG A 547 7.07 3.22 3.52
N VAL A 548 7.83 4.10 4.15
CA VAL A 548 9.06 4.69 3.61
C VAL A 548 10.17 4.44 4.63
N GLY A 549 11.13 3.58 4.30
CA GLY A 549 12.13 3.12 5.26
C GLY A 549 11.47 2.34 6.38
N THR A 550 11.73 2.76 7.61
CA THR A 550 11.13 2.23 8.83
C THR A 550 9.84 2.97 9.24
N GLN A 551 9.47 4.02 8.52
CA GLN A 551 8.35 4.88 8.89
C GLN A 551 7.08 4.49 8.13
N ASN A 552 5.97 4.38 8.86
CA ASN A 552 4.65 4.23 8.27
C ASN A 552 4.19 5.57 7.69
N VAL A 553 3.42 5.49 6.60
CA VAL A 553 2.87 6.65 5.90
C VAL A 553 1.36 6.67 6.02
N HIS A 554 0.83 7.75 6.59
CA HIS A 554 -0.58 8.06 6.57
C HIS A 554 -0.93 8.90 5.35
N ILE A 555 -1.83 8.40 4.50
CA ILE A 555 -2.35 9.15 3.35
C ILE A 555 -3.57 9.95 3.77
N GLY A 556 -3.51 11.27 3.60
CA GLY A 556 -4.60 12.21 3.91
C GLY A 556 -5.74 12.20 2.89
N SER A 557 -5.48 11.76 1.65
CA SER A 557 -6.50 11.65 0.61
C SER A 557 -7.72 10.85 1.13
N PRO A 558 -8.92 11.46 1.13
CA PRO A 558 -10.13 10.80 1.58
C PRO A 558 -10.67 9.80 0.56
N LEU A 559 -10.05 9.74 -0.62
CA LEU A 559 -10.28 8.70 -1.62
C LEU A 559 -9.58 7.39 -1.28
N ARG A 560 -8.75 7.38 -0.22
CA ARG A 560 -8.14 6.17 0.31
C ARG A 560 -9.22 5.25 0.84
N SER A 561 -9.47 4.19 0.10
CA SER A 561 -10.40 3.13 0.48
C SER A 561 -9.66 1.82 0.74
N PRO A 562 -10.23 0.94 1.58
CA PRO A 562 -9.74 -0.41 1.73
C PRO A 562 -9.67 -1.12 0.38
N MET A 563 -8.56 -1.81 0.14
CA MET A 563 -8.40 -2.62 -1.08
C MET A 563 -8.88 -4.03 -0.81
N ASN A 564 -9.74 -4.57 -1.67
CA ASN A 564 -10.01 -6.00 -1.66
C ASN A 564 -8.80 -6.78 -2.21
N VAL A 565 -8.78 -8.09 -2.00
CA VAL A 565 -7.65 -8.96 -2.38
C VAL A 565 -7.34 -8.89 -3.88
N LYS A 566 -8.37 -8.80 -4.74
CA LYS A 566 -8.20 -8.73 -6.20
C LYS A 566 -7.59 -7.39 -6.62
N GLN A 567 -8.01 -6.30 -5.98
CA GLN A 567 -7.44 -4.96 -6.14
C GLN A 567 -5.96 -4.94 -5.76
N LEU A 568 -5.66 -5.43 -4.55
CA LEU A 568 -4.30 -5.49 -4.04
C LEU A 568 -3.41 -6.36 -4.94
N LYS A 569 -3.87 -7.55 -5.32
CA LYS A 569 -3.13 -8.43 -6.23
C LYS A 569 -2.79 -7.73 -7.56
N LYS A 570 -3.77 -7.06 -8.19
CA LYS A 570 -3.54 -6.29 -9.42
C LYS A 570 -2.56 -5.12 -9.22
N ALA A 571 -2.59 -4.47 -8.06
CA ALA A 571 -1.62 -3.42 -7.74
C ALA A 571 -0.20 -4.02 -7.60
N LEU A 572 -0.05 -5.10 -6.82
CA LEU A 572 1.23 -5.78 -6.57
C LEU A 572 1.82 -6.44 -7.82
N GLU A 573 1.00 -6.86 -8.79
CA GLU A 573 1.45 -7.40 -10.09
C GLU A 573 2.33 -6.40 -10.87
N ASN A 574 2.02 -5.10 -10.79
CA ASN A 574 2.83 -4.04 -11.42
C ASN A 574 4.08 -3.70 -10.59
N GLY A 575 4.03 -3.99 -9.30
CA GLY A 575 5.06 -3.67 -8.32
C GLY A 575 4.43 -3.13 -7.04
N PRO A 576 5.05 -3.37 -5.87
CA PRO A 576 4.48 -3.00 -4.58
C PRO A 576 4.67 -1.51 -4.26
N PHE A 577 4.86 -0.65 -5.26
CA PHE A 577 5.32 0.73 -5.06
C PHE A 577 4.26 1.78 -5.32
N VAL A 578 4.38 2.86 -4.55
CA VAL A 578 3.51 4.03 -4.60
C VAL A 578 4.37 5.28 -4.52
N VAL A 579 4.13 6.25 -5.40
CA VAL A 579 4.71 7.58 -5.31
C VAL A 579 3.85 8.46 -4.41
N LEU A 580 4.49 9.19 -3.52
CA LEU A 580 3.87 10.10 -2.58
C LEU A 580 4.20 11.57 -2.92
N SER A 581 3.21 12.45 -2.73
CA SER A 581 3.43 13.89 -2.74
C SER A 581 2.70 14.58 -1.58
N GLY A 582 3.07 15.83 -1.30
CA GLY A 582 2.63 16.53 -0.10
C GLY A 582 3.08 15.85 1.18
N THR A 583 4.31 15.33 1.20
CA THR A 583 4.85 14.64 2.37
C THR A 583 5.21 15.62 3.49
N SER A 584 4.90 15.22 4.72
CA SER A 584 5.30 15.92 5.95
C SER A 584 5.50 14.90 7.07
N GLU A 585 6.20 15.30 8.13
CA GLU A 585 6.19 14.53 9.36
C GLU A 585 4.78 14.55 9.95
N ASN A 586 4.34 13.41 10.49
CA ASN A 586 3.05 13.32 11.17
C ASN A 586 3.12 14.18 12.46
N PRO A 587 2.11 15.01 12.80
CA PRO A 587 2.13 15.84 14.00
C PRO A 587 2.36 15.09 15.32
N ASP A 588 2.04 13.79 15.36
CA ASP A 588 2.29 12.90 16.51
C ASP A 588 3.75 12.39 16.61
N GLY A 589 4.59 12.71 15.61
CA GLY A 589 5.97 12.22 15.47
C GLY A 589 6.06 10.74 15.08
N ARG A 590 4.95 10.04 14.86
CA ARG A 590 4.87 8.60 14.59
C ARG A 590 4.72 8.32 13.10
N GLY A 591 5.70 8.75 12.32
CA GLY A 591 5.81 8.45 10.91
C GLY A 591 5.58 9.65 9.99
N LEU A 592 5.24 9.36 8.74
CA LEU A 592 5.03 10.36 7.70
C LEU A 592 3.55 10.51 7.40
N THR A 593 3.17 11.71 7.01
CA THR A 593 1.92 11.99 6.32
C THR A 593 2.25 12.29 4.86
N ALA A 594 1.36 11.88 3.95
CA ALA A 594 1.40 12.30 2.56
C ALA A 594 0.00 12.66 2.12
N GLN A 595 -0.16 13.67 1.28
CA GLN A 595 -1.50 14.04 0.83
C GLN A 595 -2.00 13.11 -0.26
N TYR A 596 -1.12 12.79 -1.21
CA TYR A 596 -1.48 12.07 -2.42
C TYR A 596 -0.60 10.86 -2.63
N SER A 597 -1.19 9.84 -3.26
CA SER A 597 -0.58 8.55 -3.52
C SER A 597 -0.95 8.06 -4.93
N SER A 598 0.04 7.57 -5.68
CA SER A 598 -0.21 6.90 -6.96
C SER A 598 0.64 5.66 -7.14
N PRO A 599 0.05 4.51 -7.54
CA PRO A 599 0.83 3.31 -7.78
C PRO A 599 1.77 3.51 -8.96
N ILE A 600 3.00 2.99 -8.83
CA ILE A 600 3.99 2.92 -9.90
C ILE A 600 4.55 1.50 -9.98
N SER A 601 5.01 1.12 -11.16
CA SER A 601 5.63 -0.19 -11.33
C SER A 601 7.05 -0.25 -10.76
N THR A 602 7.54 -1.46 -10.49
CA THR A 602 8.93 -1.69 -10.10
C THR A 602 9.91 -1.16 -11.15
N TRP A 603 9.59 -1.29 -12.44
CA TRP A 603 10.40 -0.77 -13.53
C TRP A 603 10.46 0.76 -13.52
N GLN A 604 9.34 1.43 -13.27
CA GLN A 604 9.31 2.89 -13.21
C GLN A 604 10.15 3.41 -12.03
N ALA A 605 10.01 2.78 -10.85
CA ALA A 605 10.83 3.10 -9.69
C ALA A 605 12.34 2.90 -9.98
N VAL A 606 12.70 1.77 -10.60
CA VAL A 606 14.10 1.41 -10.89
C VAL A 606 14.70 2.21 -12.04
N LEU A 607 13.93 2.70 -13.01
CA LEU A 607 14.49 3.48 -14.12
C LEU A 607 14.49 5.00 -13.82
N PHE A 608 13.47 5.51 -13.11
CA PHE A 608 13.27 6.95 -12.91
C PHE A 608 13.43 7.44 -11.47
N GLY A 609 13.37 6.55 -10.47
CA GLY A 609 13.59 6.92 -9.07
C GLY A 609 14.98 7.53 -8.87
N GLU A 610 15.26 8.15 -7.73
CA GLU A 610 16.43 9.02 -7.62
C GLU A 610 17.75 8.26 -7.44
N GLU A 611 17.81 7.38 -6.44
CA GLU A 611 19.03 6.65 -6.09
C GLU A 611 18.86 5.15 -6.31
N LEU A 612 19.80 4.55 -7.04
CA LEU A 612 19.84 3.12 -7.26
C LEU A 612 21.28 2.63 -7.09
N ALA A 613 21.49 1.74 -6.13
CA ALA A 613 22.80 1.23 -5.78
C ALA A 613 22.86 -0.30 -5.82
N LEU A 614 24.07 -0.82 -5.95
CA LEU A 614 24.36 -2.21 -5.63
C LEU A 614 24.40 -2.37 -4.11
N ARG A 615 23.86 -3.50 -3.62
CA ARG A 615 23.79 -3.85 -2.20
C ARG A 615 25.12 -3.71 -1.44
N GLY A 616 26.27 -3.91 -2.08
CA GLY A 616 27.59 -3.87 -1.41
C GLY A 616 27.89 -2.56 -0.65
N LYS A 617 27.05 -1.53 -0.79
CA LYS A 617 27.14 -0.26 -0.08
C LYS A 617 26.10 -0.08 1.04
N THR A 618 25.23 -1.05 1.31
CA THR A 618 24.10 -0.91 2.26
C THR A 618 23.97 -2.11 3.20
N GLU A 619 23.38 -1.90 4.38
CA GLU A 619 23.22 -2.88 5.46
C GLU A 619 22.12 -3.93 5.21
N ILE A 620 21.46 -3.89 4.04
CA ILE A 620 20.28 -4.73 3.77
C ILE A 620 20.68 -6.21 3.65
N PRO A 621 19.98 -7.17 4.28
CA PRO A 621 20.29 -8.61 4.20
C PRO A 621 20.26 -9.18 2.78
N ARG A 622 21.06 -10.23 2.53
CA ARG A 622 21.10 -10.92 1.22
C ARG A 622 19.91 -11.85 1.15
N GLN A 623 19.13 -11.75 0.08
CA GLN A 623 18.14 -12.77 -0.20
C GLN A 623 18.76 -13.86 -1.11
N PRO A 624 18.61 -15.15 -0.76
CA PRO A 624 19.12 -16.24 -1.58
C PRO A 624 18.36 -16.31 -2.91
N GLY A 625 19.02 -16.79 -3.97
CA GLY A 625 18.36 -17.11 -5.24
C GLY A 625 17.98 -15.94 -6.16
N ALA A 626 18.41 -14.71 -5.87
CA ALA A 626 18.25 -13.58 -6.80
C ALA A 626 19.40 -12.57 -6.65
N ALA A 627 19.71 -11.83 -7.72
CA ALA A 627 20.53 -10.63 -7.62
C ALA A 627 19.71 -9.47 -7.03
N GLN A 628 20.36 -8.51 -6.36
CA GLN A 628 19.66 -7.46 -5.64
C GLN A 628 20.17 -6.07 -6.02
N LEU A 629 19.22 -5.15 -6.19
CA LEU A 629 19.41 -3.71 -6.27
C LEU A 629 18.81 -3.06 -5.02
N VAL A 630 19.27 -1.86 -4.69
CA VAL A 630 18.75 -1.07 -3.57
C VAL A 630 18.32 0.30 -4.08
N LEU A 631 17.03 0.58 -3.99
CA LEU A 631 16.43 1.86 -4.36
C LEU A 631 16.37 2.75 -3.12
N ASN A 632 16.75 4.03 -3.25
CA ASN A 632 16.73 5.04 -2.18
C ASN A 632 17.43 4.58 -0.89
N GLY A 633 18.45 3.73 -0.99
CA GLY A 633 19.24 3.24 0.15
C GLY A 633 18.56 2.20 1.05
N TRP A 634 17.24 2.01 0.97
CA TRP A 634 16.49 1.13 1.89
C TRP A 634 15.61 0.08 1.20
N LEU A 635 15.20 0.27 -0.06
CA LEU A 635 14.27 -0.62 -0.76
C LEU A 635 14.99 -1.72 -1.53
N PRO A 636 14.94 -2.99 -1.09
CA PRO A 636 15.48 -4.08 -1.87
C PRO A 636 14.61 -4.37 -3.09
N VAL A 637 15.22 -4.44 -4.27
CA VAL A 637 14.57 -4.93 -5.50
C VAL A 637 15.31 -6.19 -5.97
N LEU A 638 14.59 -7.30 -6.02
CA LEU A 638 15.13 -8.57 -6.52
C LEU A 638 15.16 -8.57 -8.05
N VAL A 639 16.21 -9.12 -8.62
CA VAL A 639 16.40 -9.27 -10.06
C VAL A 639 16.65 -10.73 -10.36
N LYS A 640 15.79 -11.30 -11.21
CA LYS A 640 15.89 -12.68 -11.69
C LYS A 640 15.92 -12.73 -13.21
N SER A 641 16.82 -13.54 -13.76
CA SER A 641 16.78 -13.94 -15.16
C SER A 641 15.96 -15.21 -15.32
N GLU A 642 15.10 -15.23 -16.33
CA GLU A 642 14.47 -16.47 -16.83
C GLU A 642 15.09 -16.93 -18.16
N VAL A 643 16.14 -16.22 -18.63
CA VAL A 643 16.83 -16.54 -19.88
C VAL A 643 17.83 -17.67 -19.62
N PRO A 644 17.74 -18.80 -20.34
CA PRO A 644 18.65 -19.93 -20.16
C PRO A 644 20.12 -19.52 -20.28
N GLY A 645 20.94 -19.91 -19.31
CA GLY A 645 22.39 -19.64 -19.30
C GLY A 645 22.79 -18.22 -18.93
N LEU A 646 21.83 -17.32 -18.65
CA LEU A 646 22.13 -15.93 -18.28
C LEU A 646 22.06 -15.72 -16.76
N PRO A 647 23.16 -15.37 -16.09
CA PRO A 647 23.14 -15.17 -14.64
C PRO A 647 22.32 -13.93 -14.23
N ASP A 648 21.61 -14.00 -13.09
CA ASP A 648 20.86 -12.87 -12.51
C ASP A 648 21.71 -11.60 -12.35
N ALA A 649 22.98 -11.77 -11.98
CA ALA A 649 23.93 -10.67 -11.83
C ALA A 649 24.14 -9.92 -13.15
N HIS A 650 24.17 -10.64 -14.28
CA HIS A 650 24.33 -10.04 -15.60
C HIS A 650 23.11 -9.19 -15.97
N VAL A 651 21.89 -9.71 -15.75
CA VAL A 651 20.64 -8.95 -15.93
C VAL A 651 20.61 -7.71 -15.06
N ARG A 652 20.99 -7.82 -13.78
CA ARG A 652 21.11 -6.68 -12.87
C ARG A 652 22.06 -5.61 -13.43
N HIS A 653 23.22 -6.00 -13.98
CA HIS A 653 24.17 -5.06 -14.57
C HIS A 653 23.60 -4.38 -15.82
N MET A 654 22.87 -5.10 -16.67
CA MET A 654 22.19 -4.50 -17.83
C MET A 654 21.11 -3.49 -17.42
N ILE A 655 20.35 -3.75 -16.35
CA ILE A 655 19.37 -2.79 -15.82
C ILE A 655 20.06 -1.50 -15.37
N LEU A 656 21.20 -1.62 -14.67
CA LEU A 656 22.00 -0.46 -14.25
C LEU A 656 22.54 0.33 -15.45
N GLU A 657 23.05 -0.35 -16.47
CA GLU A 657 23.54 0.33 -17.68
C GLU A 657 22.39 1.00 -18.44
N ALA A 658 21.27 0.31 -18.63
CA ALA A 658 20.08 0.88 -19.26
C ALA A 658 19.60 2.14 -18.53
N ARG A 659 19.54 2.11 -17.19
CA ARG A 659 19.20 3.29 -16.38
C ARG A 659 20.19 4.43 -16.60
N LYS A 660 21.49 4.14 -16.57
CA LYS A 660 22.56 5.15 -16.74
C LYS A 660 22.50 5.80 -18.12
N VAL A 661 22.32 5.02 -19.18
CA VAL A 661 22.15 5.53 -20.55
C VAL A 661 20.85 6.34 -20.66
N LEU A 662 19.74 5.83 -20.13
CA LEU A 662 18.47 6.56 -20.12
C LEU A 662 18.60 7.91 -19.41
N GLN A 663 19.28 7.97 -18.26
CA GLN A 663 19.51 9.22 -17.55
C GLN A 663 20.36 10.21 -18.36
N ARG A 664 21.35 9.75 -19.13
CA ARG A 664 22.10 10.61 -20.06
C ARG A 664 21.21 11.14 -21.18
N ALA A 665 20.41 10.28 -21.79
CA ALA A 665 19.44 10.66 -22.81
C ALA A 665 18.44 11.70 -22.27
N MET A 666 17.91 11.51 -21.05
CA MET A 666 17.04 12.48 -20.38
C MET A 666 17.73 13.82 -20.15
N ARG A 667 18.98 13.82 -19.66
CA ARG A 667 19.74 15.07 -19.47
C ARG A 667 19.96 15.80 -20.79
N LYS A 668 20.32 15.07 -21.84
CA LYS A 668 20.44 15.64 -23.18
C LYS A 668 19.11 16.24 -23.65
N ALA A 669 18.00 15.53 -23.52
CA ALA A 669 16.68 16.04 -23.90
C ALA A 669 16.32 17.34 -23.14
N MET A 670 16.66 17.41 -21.85
CA MET A 670 16.49 18.62 -21.05
C MET A 670 17.40 19.76 -21.52
N LEU A 671 18.69 19.50 -21.77
CA LEU A 671 19.63 20.51 -22.27
C LEU A 671 19.26 21.02 -23.66
N ASP A 672 18.89 20.11 -24.56
CA ASP A 672 18.39 20.42 -25.90
C ASP A 672 17.16 21.33 -25.83
N TYR A 673 16.24 21.04 -24.90
CA TYR A 673 15.08 21.87 -24.65
C TYR A 673 15.47 23.26 -24.11
N ILE A 674 16.35 23.33 -23.11
CA ILE A 674 16.77 24.61 -22.52
C ILE A 674 17.49 25.48 -23.55
N LYS A 675 18.42 24.91 -24.32
CA LYS A 675 19.29 25.64 -25.27
C LYS A 675 18.57 25.99 -26.58
N HIS A 676 17.65 25.14 -27.03
CA HIS A 676 17.07 25.25 -28.39
C HIS A 676 15.54 25.22 -28.42
N SER A 677 14.86 25.18 -27.26
CA SER A 677 13.42 24.95 -27.15
C SER A 677 12.96 23.70 -27.91
N TRP A 678 13.86 22.72 -28.06
CA TRP A 678 13.60 21.55 -28.86
C TRP A 678 12.76 20.50 -28.11
N THR A 679 11.59 20.19 -28.65
CA THR A 679 10.76 19.09 -28.17
C THR A 679 11.13 17.80 -28.91
N SER A 680 11.59 16.79 -28.18
CA SER A 680 12.07 15.54 -28.78
C SER A 680 10.95 14.50 -28.88
N VAL A 681 10.48 14.31 -30.11
CA VAL A 681 9.52 13.25 -30.44
C VAL A 681 10.19 11.88 -30.34
N GLU A 682 11.46 11.78 -30.70
CA GLU A 682 12.28 10.56 -30.62
C GLU A 682 12.43 10.10 -29.17
N PHE A 683 12.75 11.02 -28.26
CA PHE A 683 12.86 10.71 -26.84
C PHE A 683 11.50 10.31 -26.25
N TYR A 684 10.42 10.97 -26.67
CA TYR A 684 9.06 10.57 -26.32
C TYR A 684 8.74 9.12 -26.75
N GLN A 685 9.08 8.74 -27.99
CA GLN A 685 8.86 7.38 -28.50
C GLN A 685 9.65 6.36 -27.66
N LEU A 686 10.89 6.69 -27.32
CA LEU A 686 11.74 5.87 -26.46
C LEU A 686 11.09 5.62 -25.08
N LEU A 687 10.51 6.64 -24.45
CA LEU A 687 9.81 6.48 -23.17
C LEU A 687 8.53 5.64 -23.29
N LYS A 688 7.88 5.65 -24.46
CA LYS A 688 6.66 4.88 -24.71
C LYS A 688 6.94 3.39 -24.88
N GLU A 689 8.10 3.02 -25.38
CA GLU A 689 8.51 1.63 -25.63
C GLU A 689 9.12 0.92 -24.41
N LEU A 690 9.09 1.58 -23.24
CA LEU A 690 9.66 1.02 -22.02
C LEU A 690 8.99 -0.29 -21.61
N PRO A 691 9.76 -1.26 -21.06
CA PRO A 691 9.25 -2.55 -20.61
C PRO A 691 8.50 -2.42 -19.28
N ILE A 692 7.46 -1.60 -19.23
CA ILE A 692 6.62 -1.42 -18.05
C ILE A 692 5.67 -2.61 -18.04
N GLY A 693 5.90 -3.52 -17.09
CA GLY A 693 5.26 -4.82 -16.97
C GLY A 693 3.77 -4.73 -16.64
N ALA A 694 2.98 -4.21 -17.56
CA ALA A 694 1.56 -4.42 -17.78
C ALA A 694 1.18 -3.48 -18.93
N SER A 695 1.56 -3.83 -20.16
CA SER A 695 0.63 -3.51 -21.24
C SER A 695 -0.71 -4.02 -20.73
N MET A 696 -1.70 -3.14 -20.54
CA MET A 696 -3.07 -3.51 -20.17
C MET A 696 -3.72 -4.28 -21.34
N GLU A 697 -3.08 -5.37 -21.77
CA GLU A 697 -3.58 -6.38 -22.69
C GLU A 697 -4.50 -7.34 -21.92
N GLY A 698 -5.45 -6.77 -21.18
CA GLY A 698 -6.80 -7.29 -21.24
C GLY A 698 -7.44 -6.78 -22.52
N LYS A 699 -6.97 -7.23 -23.69
CA LYS A 699 -7.72 -7.13 -24.96
C LYS A 699 -8.93 -8.08 -24.92
N ASN A 700 -9.73 -8.02 -23.86
CA ASN A 700 -11.15 -8.35 -23.98
C ASN A 700 -11.83 -7.03 -24.33
N GLN A 701 -11.98 -6.81 -25.63
CA GLN A 701 -12.94 -5.83 -26.16
C GLN A 701 -14.35 -6.28 -25.75
N ASN A 702 -14.70 -6.12 -24.48
CA ASN A 702 -16.11 -6.04 -24.11
C ASN A 702 -16.56 -4.65 -24.56
N THR A 703 -16.95 -4.55 -25.83
CA THR A 703 -17.81 -3.46 -26.30
C THR A 703 -19.08 -3.50 -25.47
N VAL A 704 -19.12 -2.70 -24.41
CA VAL A 704 -20.38 -2.32 -23.78
C VAL A 704 -21.07 -1.45 -24.83
N LYS A 705 -22.09 -2.01 -25.51
CA LYS A 705 -23.04 -1.22 -26.31
C LYS A 705 -23.81 -0.33 -25.34
N GLY A 706 -23.33 0.88 -25.13
CA GLY A 706 -23.99 1.92 -24.36
C GLY A 706 -23.55 3.28 -24.87
N GLU A 707 -24.44 3.89 -25.65
CA GLU A 707 -24.49 5.29 -26.14
C GLU A 707 -23.21 5.88 -26.77
N GLU A 708 -23.32 6.18 -28.07
CA GLU A 708 -22.34 6.91 -28.87
C GLU A 708 -21.89 8.23 -28.20
N ASN A 709 -20.59 8.48 -28.28
CA ASN A 709 -19.91 9.77 -28.03
C ASN A 709 -19.49 10.08 -26.59
N ASP A 710 -18.53 9.31 -26.04
CA ASP A 710 -17.38 9.84 -25.25
C ASP A 710 -16.58 8.68 -24.64
N THR A 711 -15.84 7.92 -25.45
CA THR A 711 -14.81 6.99 -24.95
C THR A 711 -13.43 7.63 -25.09
N VAL A 712 -12.98 8.29 -24.03
CA VAL A 712 -11.54 8.54 -23.83
C VAL A 712 -10.92 7.18 -23.49
N LYS A 713 -10.11 6.62 -24.39
CA LYS A 713 -9.22 5.50 -24.05
C LYS A 713 -8.23 6.02 -23.01
N GLY A 714 -8.38 5.54 -21.77
CA GLY A 714 -7.49 5.82 -20.64
C GLY A 714 -6.24 4.96 -20.66
#